data_AF-A0A7W0Q3U7-F1
#
_entry.id   AF-A0A7W0Q3U7-F1
#
_cell.length_a   1.000
_cell.length_b   1.000
_cell.length_c   1.000
_cell.angle_alpha   90.00
_cell.angle_beta   90.00
_cell.angle_gamma   90.00
#
_symmetry.space_group_name_H-M   'P 1'
#
loop_
_entity.id
_entity.type
_entity.pdbx_description
1 polymer ?
#
loop_
_entity_poly.entity_id
_entity_poly.type
_entity_poly.pdbx_seq_one_letter_code
_entity_poly.pdbx_strand_id
1 'polypeptide(L)'
;MVSLVSVALVGCLPVSKSTRNHDTFVRAFDVETGRSPGEVRVELASAPDRIVLSAESVVTCTRERKKLVKRTRETERTTNHGLHGVVYVLGALAAVTGGALIYDAETSATAEDRRFQVGSEVETGRLVGITTAAAGGLLLLVGITSSVAAMDSEKSLGDVEEPMPGSRTLAECDREPAPNTEIALLMAGAPGQLPPIIALGRTDAGGKLDVAWSDVLAKAPPGARAEGEIVIGSIDALRGDVAIGKQLKGLGRVSGPVIDVEAAWASAVATGTAEAYLAFHVRFPTSSHAAEALDRARAAKARIALAQLDEALVANKLDLAGEALVTLRANGDPATIATAQARLDTARRISQTANAREKLPKLLAALEAAADPVAAFTEAKIMLEAVREVDAAEAARAQVQLDGIRKKVVARLIREGDEAFKRRDFAAGGKQFDAATSITLDVAAVARARTAALATSTKLALSEGRKHVRAKRYEEAIAIADVLLVQAPGNKVVIDERTRWVTARDRVSVAAEAQAAREAAKADAQAAREAAKADAQAAREAAKADKEAAKAGGQESARAAREQQLAAAAERKAREQAERDALQATAAQRLEAQRQQEAAAKAAREAAVQQKIDERRLREEAAKAERDAAQEARRVAIEEKRLAAEAAAAQRRADYVAKKQNAEQERLAKEAEKAYKRAEQEAKRAEDARQRAEELRRKAENARAGIPSGPLPAVGSGIADAPQPPRGGRPTKPDVSGIPPAAPMPLPTMPTSASDIAEARVHFQQGVALYGTGDYAAALVEFEASYRMNRQPFVLKNIGLAQKGLFRYSEAIATFEKYLSSSTKLTPPDPGQTQQLIIDMKALLADVTLTVTPDGAQVSVDGRVVGLTPLPNVLQLATGTHSVEASAEGYEPAKRDIMVSAGVPLTLEMALKRIPTTGKVRITSPIARATVSIDGKPVGTVPIELELESGGHRLEVSAPNHKPHSTELVILVGQEREIGVPLARVVVAKKPWYMNKYVWAGAAAVVVGGVIIGATAGGGTEAPIDGTLGGGSSGVP
;
A
#
# COMPACT_ATOMS: atom_id res chain seq x y z
N MET A 1 30.49 40.96 -61.80
CA MET A 1 31.55 40.13 -61.15
C MET A 1 31.50 40.47 -59.66
N VAL A 2 31.32 39.54 -58.70
CA VAL A 2 32.07 38.29 -58.42
C VAL A 2 33.47 38.60 -57.88
N SER A 3 33.73 38.37 -56.58
CA SER A 3 34.91 37.70 -55.99
C SER A 3 35.09 37.95 -54.47
N LEU A 4 35.79 37.03 -53.79
CA LEU A 4 36.21 37.11 -52.39
C LEU A 4 37.42 38.04 -52.18
N VAL A 5 37.51 38.75 -51.04
CA VAL A 5 38.77 39.13 -50.34
C VAL A 5 38.52 39.24 -48.81
N SER A 6 39.57 39.02 -48.01
CA SER A 6 39.63 39.03 -46.55
C SER A 6 39.59 40.41 -45.85
N VAL A 7 39.11 40.42 -44.60
CA VAL A 7 39.57 41.19 -43.41
C VAL A 7 39.84 42.72 -43.51
N ALA A 8 39.12 43.46 -42.63
CA ALA A 8 39.46 44.70 -41.89
C ALA A 8 38.98 46.12 -42.36
N LEU A 9 38.28 46.76 -41.41
CA LEU A 9 38.36 48.15 -40.92
C LEU A 9 37.57 49.33 -41.55
N VAL A 10 36.89 50.05 -40.63
CA VAL A 10 36.58 51.50 -40.57
C VAL A 10 35.52 52.12 -41.50
N GLY A 11 34.37 52.47 -40.90
CA GLY A 11 34.12 53.88 -40.52
C GLY A 11 33.15 54.77 -41.32
N CYS A 12 32.20 55.38 -40.59
CA CYS A 12 31.48 56.63 -40.85
C CYS A 12 30.29 56.71 -41.86
N LEU A 13 29.31 57.53 -41.44
CA LEU A 13 28.22 58.16 -42.19
C LEU A 13 28.75 59.10 -43.32
N PRO A 14 27.91 59.81 -44.13
CA PRO A 14 26.43 59.81 -44.28
C PRO A 14 25.94 59.67 -45.75
N VAL A 15 24.62 59.66 -45.98
CA VAL A 15 24.05 60.08 -47.28
C VAL A 15 22.81 60.97 -47.06
N SER A 16 22.77 62.09 -47.78
CA SER A 16 21.65 63.04 -47.82
C SER A 16 20.95 63.05 -49.18
N LYS A 17 19.63 63.32 -49.18
CA LYS A 17 18.84 63.96 -50.27
C LYS A 17 19.04 63.44 -51.72
N SER A 18 17.94 62.99 -52.36
CA SER A 18 17.05 63.89 -53.14
C SER A 18 16.21 63.14 -54.20
N THR A 19 15.02 63.68 -54.53
CA THR A 19 14.22 63.44 -55.77
C THR A 19 13.89 62.00 -56.18
N ARG A 20 12.63 61.55 -56.26
CA ARG A 20 11.55 62.08 -57.14
C ARG A 20 10.19 61.44 -56.83
N ASN A 21 9.12 62.17 -57.11
CA ASN A 21 7.71 61.75 -57.11
C ASN A 21 7.44 60.42 -57.84
N HIS A 22 6.59 59.57 -57.27
CA HIS A 22 5.59 58.74 -57.97
C HIS A 22 4.44 58.49 -56.97
N ASP A 23 3.46 59.39 -56.94
CA ASP A 23 2.37 59.38 -55.95
C ASP A 23 1.03 59.64 -56.66
N THR A 24 0.45 58.58 -57.24
CA THR A 24 -0.93 58.53 -57.75
C THR A 24 -1.30 57.11 -58.18
N PHE A 25 -2.23 56.46 -57.46
CA PHE A 25 -3.54 56.02 -57.99
C PHE A 25 -4.36 55.37 -56.86
N VAL A 26 -5.69 55.51 -56.90
CA VAL A 26 -6.56 55.37 -55.73
C VAL A 26 -7.76 54.47 -56.02
N ARG A 27 -8.00 53.48 -55.13
CA ARG A 27 -9.24 52.74 -54.82
C ARG A 27 -9.97 51.98 -55.94
N ALA A 28 -10.38 50.76 -55.58
CA ALA A 28 -11.74 50.31 -55.80
C ALA A 28 -12.51 50.37 -54.45
N PHE A 29 -13.75 50.86 -54.49
CA PHE A 29 -14.75 50.73 -53.43
C PHE A 29 -15.79 49.73 -53.94
N ASP A 30 -16.25 48.81 -53.10
CA ASP A 30 -17.47 48.05 -53.36
C ASP A 30 -18.67 48.73 -52.68
N VAL A 31 -19.85 48.64 -53.29
CA VAL A 31 -21.02 49.47 -52.94
C VAL A 31 -22.27 48.61 -52.74
N GLU A 32 -22.33 47.91 -51.61
CA GLU A 32 -23.60 47.54 -50.97
C GLU A 32 -23.62 48.04 -49.52
N THR A 33 -24.68 48.78 -49.18
CA THR A 33 -24.79 49.72 -48.04
C THR A 33 -23.86 50.95 -48.12
N GLY A 34 -24.46 52.12 -48.32
CA GLY A 34 -23.75 53.40 -48.42
C GLY A 34 -23.36 53.96 -47.05
N ARG A 35 -22.34 53.39 -46.41
CA ARG A 35 -21.68 53.99 -45.23
C ARG A 35 -20.18 54.11 -45.50
N SER A 36 -19.69 55.33 -45.66
CA SER A 36 -18.27 55.61 -45.43
C SER A 36 -17.96 55.35 -43.95
N PRO A 37 -16.74 54.88 -43.58
CA PRO A 37 -16.36 54.76 -42.16
C PRO A 37 -16.56 56.10 -41.47
N GLY A 38 -17.49 56.14 -40.51
CA GLY A 38 -17.91 57.37 -39.87
C GLY A 38 -16.79 57.97 -39.02
N GLU A 39 -16.71 59.30 -39.02
CA GLU A 39 -15.98 60.02 -37.99
C GLU A 39 -16.76 59.88 -36.67
N VAL A 40 -16.31 58.99 -35.79
CA VAL A 40 -17.00 58.68 -34.54
C VAL A 40 -16.76 59.79 -33.53
N ARG A 41 -17.83 60.51 -33.17
CA ARG A 41 -17.81 61.51 -32.11
C ARG A 41 -17.97 60.87 -30.74
N VAL A 42 -16.86 60.76 -30.01
CA VAL A 42 -16.86 60.31 -28.62
C VAL A 42 -17.32 61.46 -27.71
N GLU A 43 -18.61 61.46 -27.32
CA GLU A 43 -19.10 62.35 -26.27
C GLU A 43 -18.94 61.68 -24.90
N LEU A 44 -17.94 62.13 -24.14
CA LEU A 44 -17.64 61.64 -22.79
C LEU A 44 -18.59 62.25 -21.76
N ALA A 45 -19.72 61.58 -21.53
CA ALA A 45 -20.51 61.76 -20.31
C ALA A 45 -19.86 60.94 -19.18
N SER A 46 -18.77 61.44 -18.60
CA SER A 46 -18.10 60.79 -17.47
C SER A 46 -18.90 61.01 -16.17
N ALA A 47 -19.72 60.02 -15.82
CA ALA A 47 -20.12 59.83 -14.44
C ALA A 47 -18.89 59.37 -13.62
N PRO A 48 -18.82 59.62 -12.29
CA PRO A 48 -17.65 59.24 -11.49
C PRO A 48 -17.39 57.72 -11.45
N ASP A 49 -18.38 56.90 -11.78
CA ASP A 49 -18.41 55.44 -11.68
C ASP A 49 -18.62 54.71 -13.03
N ARG A 50 -18.98 55.43 -14.10
CA ARG A 50 -19.29 54.85 -15.43
C ARG A 50 -18.77 55.70 -16.58
N ILE A 51 -18.49 55.05 -17.71
CA ILE A 51 -18.13 55.68 -18.98
C ILE A 51 -19.15 55.27 -20.05
N VAL A 52 -19.83 56.27 -20.60
CA VAL A 52 -20.78 56.13 -21.71
C VAL A 52 -20.10 56.63 -22.99
N LEU A 53 -20.10 55.80 -24.03
CA LEU A 53 -19.49 56.06 -25.34
C LEU A 53 -20.56 55.97 -26.44
N SER A 54 -20.64 56.98 -27.30
CA SER A 54 -21.52 56.99 -28.48
C SER A 54 -20.74 56.76 -29.78
N ALA A 55 -21.33 56.01 -30.71
CA ALA A 55 -20.84 55.85 -32.08
C ALA A 55 -21.95 56.18 -33.09
N GLU A 56 -21.62 57.06 -34.03
CA GLU A 56 -22.50 57.51 -35.11
C GLU A 56 -21.88 57.21 -36.49
N SER A 57 -22.73 57.19 -37.52
CA SER A 57 -22.37 56.98 -38.92
C SER A 57 -23.06 58.01 -39.81
N VAL A 58 -22.36 58.49 -40.85
CA VAL A 58 -22.88 59.50 -41.79
C VAL A 58 -23.41 58.79 -43.03
N VAL A 59 -24.65 59.07 -43.44
CA VAL A 59 -25.38 58.21 -44.41
C VAL A 59 -25.82 58.92 -45.70
N THR A 60 -26.07 60.25 -45.69
CA THR A 60 -26.76 60.92 -46.83
C THR A 60 -25.97 62.07 -47.47
N CYS A 61 -25.33 61.82 -48.62
CA CYS A 61 -24.84 62.89 -49.52
C CYS A 61 -24.99 62.58 -51.04
N THR A 62 -25.70 61.51 -51.42
CA THR A 62 -25.67 60.93 -52.79
C THR A 62 -27.02 60.87 -53.51
N ARG A 63 -28.05 61.57 -53.02
CA ARG A 63 -29.43 61.40 -53.53
C ARG A 63 -29.72 62.08 -54.88
N GLU A 64 -28.94 63.06 -55.31
CA GLU A 64 -29.18 63.77 -56.59
C GLU A 64 -28.58 63.09 -57.83
N ARG A 65 -27.46 62.35 -57.68
CA ARG A 65 -26.77 61.73 -58.83
C ARG A 65 -27.60 60.64 -59.56
N LYS A 66 -28.61 60.07 -58.90
CA LYS A 66 -29.50 59.03 -59.46
C LYS A 66 -30.42 59.51 -60.61
N LYS A 67 -30.58 60.82 -60.84
CA LYS A 67 -31.39 61.34 -61.97
C LYS A 67 -30.61 61.50 -63.29
N LEU A 68 -29.28 61.52 -63.26
CA LEU A 68 -28.47 61.86 -64.45
C LEU A 68 -28.01 60.63 -65.26
N VAL A 69 -27.88 59.46 -64.64
CA VAL A 69 -27.34 58.24 -65.28
C VAL A 69 -28.41 57.43 -66.04
N LYS A 70 -29.70 57.67 -65.79
CA LYS A 70 -30.80 56.94 -66.45
C LYS A 70 -31.22 57.50 -67.82
N ARG A 71 -30.44 58.42 -68.43
CA ARG A 71 -30.78 59.06 -69.72
C ARG A 71 -29.76 58.80 -70.85
N THR A 72 -28.78 57.92 -70.62
CA THR A 72 -27.62 57.74 -71.54
C THR A 72 -27.33 56.29 -71.93
N ARG A 73 -28.26 55.35 -71.69
CA ARG A 73 -28.12 53.94 -72.12
C ARG A 73 -29.40 53.26 -72.62
N GLU A 74 -30.39 54.05 -73.05
CA GLU A 74 -31.49 53.58 -73.93
C GLU A 74 -31.18 53.96 -75.39
N THR A 75 -30.05 53.49 -75.93
CA THR A 75 -29.69 53.76 -77.35
C THR A 75 -28.77 52.72 -78.00
N GLU A 76 -28.89 51.43 -77.66
CA GLU A 76 -28.34 50.31 -78.45
C GLU A 76 -29.16 49.04 -78.17
N ARG A 77 -30.29 48.87 -78.89
CA ARG A 77 -30.47 48.01 -80.07
C ARG A 77 -30.53 46.48 -79.82
N THR A 78 -31.76 46.01 -79.66
CA THR A 78 -32.46 45.01 -80.53
C THR A 78 -31.67 43.93 -81.29
N THR A 79 -32.29 42.74 -81.39
CA THR A 79 -31.86 41.49 -82.08
C THR A 79 -30.81 40.68 -81.30
N ASN A 80 -30.85 39.34 -81.25
CA ASN A 80 -31.54 38.38 -82.13
C ASN A 80 -32.02 37.11 -81.38
N HIS A 81 -32.96 36.36 -81.97
CA HIS A 81 -33.30 34.97 -81.54
C HIS A 81 -32.23 33.97 -82.03
N GLY A 82 -32.14 32.76 -81.42
CA GLY A 82 -31.51 31.60 -82.09
C GLY A 82 -31.10 30.37 -81.26
N LEU A 83 -31.92 29.31 -81.31
CA LEU A 83 -31.60 27.86 -81.28
C LEU A 83 -30.95 27.14 -80.05
N HIS A 84 -31.80 26.28 -79.43
CA HIS A 84 -31.65 24.82 -79.14
C HIS A 84 -30.63 24.18 -78.15
N GLY A 85 -31.18 23.24 -77.33
CA GLY A 85 -30.50 22.02 -76.80
C GLY A 85 -30.78 21.69 -75.31
N VAL A 86 -31.95 21.17 -74.87
CA VAL A 86 -32.39 19.73 -74.84
C VAL A 86 -31.58 18.90 -73.80
N VAL A 87 -32.10 18.35 -72.67
CA VAL A 87 -33.01 17.17 -72.48
C VAL A 87 -33.60 17.06 -71.01
N TYR A 88 -34.91 16.75 -70.86
CA TYR A 88 -35.70 15.95 -69.85
C TYR A 88 -35.27 15.70 -68.36
N VAL A 89 -36.13 15.25 -67.38
CA VAL A 89 -37.58 15.43 -67.00
C VAL A 89 -37.96 14.51 -65.78
N LEU A 90 -38.82 14.99 -64.84
CA LEU A 90 -39.70 14.27 -63.83
C LEU A 90 -39.12 13.16 -62.88
N GLY A 91 -39.66 12.81 -61.70
CA GLY A 91 -40.73 13.38 -60.83
C GLY A 91 -41.39 12.35 -59.86
N ALA A 92 -42.04 12.80 -58.76
CA ALA A 92 -43.11 12.11 -57.95
C ALA A 92 -42.73 10.92 -56.99
N LEU A 93 -43.41 10.56 -55.86
CA LEU A 93 -44.54 11.13 -55.05
C LEU A 93 -44.67 10.49 -53.62
N ALA A 94 -45.33 11.20 -52.66
CA ALA A 94 -46.28 10.73 -51.60
C ALA A 94 -45.88 9.77 -50.41
N ALA A 95 -46.58 9.68 -49.25
CA ALA A 95 -47.47 10.58 -48.45
C ALA A 95 -47.98 9.89 -47.12
N VAL A 96 -48.78 10.62 -46.29
CA VAL A 96 -49.89 10.16 -45.37
C VAL A 96 -49.71 10.15 -43.80
N THR A 97 -50.29 11.18 -43.14
CA THR A 97 -51.06 11.29 -41.83
C THR A 97 -50.67 10.56 -40.52
N GLY A 98 -51.04 11.00 -39.29
CA GLY A 98 -51.73 12.21 -38.79
C GLY A 98 -52.52 12.03 -37.46
N GLY A 99 -52.56 13.07 -36.59
CA GLY A 99 -53.44 13.26 -35.39
C GLY A 99 -53.21 12.35 -34.15
N ALA A 100 -53.72 12.60 -32.94
CA ALA A 100 -54.12 13.77 -32.13
C ALA A 100 -54.93 13.26 -30.88
N LEU A 101 -54.96 14.03 -29.78
CA LEU A 101 -56.00 14.14 -28.71
C LEU A 101 -55.63 13.82 -27.21
N ILE A 102 -55.64 14.89 -26.39
CA ILE A 102 -56.39 15.16 -25.10
C ILE A 102 -56.36 14.15 -23.91
N TYR A 103 -55.84 14.57 -22.73
CA TYR A 103 -56.60 14.95 -21.50
C TYR A 103 -55.69 15.52 -20.37
N ASP A 104 -56.26 15.82 -19.20
CA ASP A 104 -55.98 17.03 -18.40
C ASP A 104 -55.88 16.78 -16.88
N ALA A 105 -55.42 17.79 -16.13
CA ALA A 105 -55.73 18.13 -14.72
C ALA A 105 -55.26 17.27 -13.49
N GLU A 106 -54.56 17.98 -12.59
CA GLU A 106 -54.81 18.13 -11.13
C GLU A 106 -54.38 17.11 -10.01
N THR A 107 -53.55 17.66 -9.11
CA THR A 107 -53.59 17.61 -7.62
C THR A 107 -53.20 16.37 -6.78
N SER A 108 -52.09 16.57 -6.05
CA SER A 108 -51.95 16.43 -4.58
C SER A 108 -51.79 15.07 -3.85
N ALA A 109 -50.94 15.15 -2.82
CA ALA A 109 -51.01 14.46 -1.51
C ALA A 109 -50.37 13.06 -1.30
N THR A 110 -49.26 13.11 -0.57
CA THR A 110 -48.88 12.28 0.61
C THR A 110 -48.45 10.81 0.50
N ALA A 111 -47.26 10.60 1.09
CA ALA A 111 -46.88 9.55 2.05
C ALA A 111 -46.34 8.17 1.58
N GLU A 112 -45.06 8.00 1.92
CA GLU A 112 -44.47 6.84 2.62
C GLU A 112 -44.22 5.47 1.92
N ASP A 113 -42.91 5.29 1.66
CA ASP A 113 -42.06 4.24 2.26
C ASP A 113 -41.83 2.92 1.48
N ARG A 114 -40.58 2.80 0.98
CA ARG A 114 -39.76 1.56 0.83
C ARG A 114 -40.28 0.48 -0.16
N ARG A 115 -39.44 -0.20 -0.95
CA ARG A 115 -37.98 -0.45 -0.84
C ARG A 115 -37.43 -1.13 -2.12
N PHE A 116 -36.10 -1.07 -2.31
CA PHE A 116 -35.23 -1.86 -3.21
C PHE A 116 -35.40 -1.69 -4.75
N GLN A 117 -34.41 -1.98 -5.61
CA GLN A 117 -32.92 -1.92 -5.67
C GLN A 117 -32.53 -2.68 -6.99
N VAL A 118 -31.28 -2.49 -7.45
CA VAL A 118 -30.50 -3.34 -8.39
C VAL A 118 -30.53 -2.94 -9.88
N GLY A 119 -29.47 -2.22 -10.26
CA GLY A 119 -28.63 -2.61 -11.41
C GLY A 119 -27.30 -3.20 -10.87
N SER A 120 -26.33 -3.64 -11.68
CA SER A 120 -26.33 -3.89 -13.13
C SER A 120 -24.98 -4.53 -13.52
N GLU A 121 -24.99 -5.67 -14.20
CA GLU A 121 -23.86 -6.32 -14.92
C GLU A 121 -24.53 -7.43 -15.79
N VAL A 122 -24.10 -7.77 -17.02
CA VAL A 122 -22.86 -8.52 -17.37
C VAL A 122 -22.62 -8.47 -18.90
N GLU A 123 -21.37 -8.15 -19.28
CA GLU A 123 -20.49 -8.64 -20.38
C GLU A 123 -20.89 -8.91 -21.88
N THR A 124 -19.81 -8.89 -22.69
CA THR A 124 -19.53 -9.52 -24.01
C THR A 124 -20.04 -8.81 -25.29
N GLY A 125 -19.31 -8.79 -26.42
CA GLY A 125 -17.89 -9.11 -26.66
C GLY A 125 -17.56 -9.62 -28.09
N ARG A 126 -16.45 -9.12 -28.67
CA ARG A 126 -15.55 -9.76 -29.68
C ARG A 126 -15.71 -9.45 -31.21
N LEU A 127 -14.53 -9.40 -31.86
CA LEU A 127 -14.16 -9.55 -33.31
C LEU A 127 -13.98 -8.33 -34.25
N VAL A 128 -12.69 -8.07 -34.57
CA VAL A 128 -12.03 -8.01 -35.91
C VAL A 128 -12.72 -7.31 -37.09
N GLY A 129 -12.06 -6.31 -37.70
CA GLY A 129 -12.43 -5.78 -39.03
C GLY A 129 -11.52 -4.68 -39.60
N ILE A 130 -10.85 -4.98 -40.71
CA ILE A 130 -9.83 -4.21 -41.44
C ILE A 130 -10.41 -3.09 -42.35
N THR A 131 -9.80 -1.89 -42.32
CA THR A 131 -9.69 -0.80 -43.34
C THR A 131 -10.89 -0.21 -44.14
N THR A 132 -10.88 1.14 -44.20
CA THR A 132 -11.16 2.05 -45.36
C THR A 132 -12.56 2.22 -45.97
N ALA A 133 -12.78 3.45 -46.48
CA ALA A 133 -13.91 4.00 -47.24
C ALA A 133 -15.25 4.10 -46.46
N ALA A 134 -15.90 5.26 -46.29
CA ALA A 134 -16.24 6.39 -47.18
C ALA A 134 -17.50 6.14 -48.05
N ALA A 135 -18.36 7.18 -48.12
CA ALA A 135 -19.73 7.20 -48.67
C ALA A 135 -20.75 6.33 -47.89
N GLY A 136 -22.02 6.71 -47.75
CA GLY A 136 -22.73 7.98 -48.01
C GLY A 136 -23.86 8.07 -46.96
N GLY A 137 -24.54 9.19 -46.73
CA GLY A 137 -25.02 10.20 -47.66
C GLY A 137 -26.49 10.42 -47.24
N LEU A 138 -26.76 11.47 -46.47
CA LEU A 138 -27.22 12.76 -46.98
C LEU A 138 -28.72 12.72 -47.34
N LEU A 139 -29.55 13.44 -46.57
CA LEU A 139 -30.27 14.63 -47.04
C LEU A 139 -30.85 15.38 -45.79
N LEU A 140 -30.66 16.69 -45.54
CA LEU A 140 -30.93 17.93 -46.33
C LEU A 140 -32.36 18.45 -46.02
N LEU A 141 -32.67 19.73 -45.75
CA LEU A 141 -31.90 20.99 -45.64
C LEU A 141 -32.79 22.09 -44.97
N VAL A 142 -32.35 23.35 -45.09
CA VAL A 142 -33.09 24.64 -45.01
C VAL A 142 -33.21 25.24 -43.58
N GLY A 143 -32.85 26.50 -43.33
CA GLY A 143 -32.24 27.55 -44.20
C GLY A 143 -31.45 28.56 -43.35
N ILE A 144 -30.31 29.12 -43.79
CA ILE A 144 -30.09 30.12 -44.87
C ILE A 144 -30.64 31.50 -44.43
N THR A 145 -29.86 32.57 -44.27
CA THR A 145 -29.12 33.39 -45.28
C THR A 145 -27.92 34.14 -44.64
N SER A 146 -27.03 34.87 -45.33
CA SER A 146 -26.38 34.79 -46.66
C SER A 146 -25.33 35.93 -46.74
N SER A 147 -24.26 35.75 -47.52
CA SER A 147 -23.35 36.85 -47.96
C SER A 147 -23.11 36.75 -49.47
N VAL A 148 -22.83 37.88 -50.12
CA VAL A 148 -22.75 38.07 -51.59
C VAL A 148 -21.33 37.90 -52.14
N ALA A 149 -21.20 37.68 -53.46
CA ALA A 149 -19.93 37.67 -54.18
C ALA A 149 -19.96 38.43 -55.53
N ALA A 150 -18.94 39.29 -55.75
CA ALA A 150 -18.22 39.64 -57.00
C ALA A 150 -18.94 40.10 -58.30
N MET A 151 -18.49 41.22 -58.91
CA MET A 151 -17.55 41.23 -60.08
C MET A 151 -17.34 42.63 -60.76
N ASP A 152 -16.05 42.95 -61.03
CA ASP A 152 -15.40 43.58 -62.21
C ASP A 152 -15.71 44.97 -62.87
N SER A 153 -14.62 45.74 -63.03
CA SER A 153 -14.06 46.35 -64.29
C SER A 153 -14.03 47.89 -64.59
N GLU A 154 -12.79 48.36 -64.76
CA GLU A 154 -12.18 49.32 -65.74
C GLU A 154 -12.62 50.78 -66.07
N LYS A 155 -11.55 51.60 -66.25
CA LYS A 155 -11.28 52.72 -67.21
C LYS A 155 -11.53 54.21 -66.86
N SER A 156 -10.81 55.07 -67.58
CA SER A 156 -10.37 56.44 -67.21
C SER A 156 -10.76 57.54 -68.23
N LEU A 157 -10.30 58.79 -67.97
CA LEU A 157 -10.50 60.06 -68.73
C LEU A 157 -11.87 60.73 -68.50
N GLY A 158 -12.02 62.06 -68.50
CA GLY A 158 -11.06 63.18 -68.60
C GLY A 158 -11.81 64.54 -68.61
N ASP A 159 -11.06 65.62 -68.39
CA ASP A 159 -11.36 67.04 -68.74
C ASP A 159 -12.50 67.86 -68.09
N VAL A 160 -12.08 69.01 -67.52
CA VAL A 160 -12.60 70.40 -67.57
C VAL A 160 -14.11 70.68 -67.50
N GLU A 161 -14.57 71.40 -66.46
CA GLU A 161 -15.20 72.75 -66.53
C GLU A 161 -15.68 73.26 -65.13
N GLU A 162 -16.07 74.54 -65.07
CA GLU A 162 -16.35 75.37 -63.88
C GLU A 162 -17.63 75.01 -63.08
N PRO A 163 -17.82 75.52 -61.82
CA PRO A 163 -18.82 74.98 -60.91
C PRO A 163 -20.26 75.45 -61.18
N MET A 164 -21.18 74.49 -61.28
CA MET A 164 -22.63 74.72 -61.23
C MET A 164 -23.15 74.83 -59.78
N PRO A 165 -24.21 75.60 -59.51
CA PRO A 165 -24.69 75.87 -58.15
C PRO A 165 -25.46 74.67 -57.56
N GLY A 166 -25.06 74.21 -56.35
CA GLY A 166 -25.81 73.16 -55.62
C GLY A 166 -25.05 72.38 -54.54
N SER A 167 -23.73 72.56 -54.38
CA SER A 167 -22.95 71.79 -53.39
C SER A 167 -23.16 72.25 -51.95
N ARG A 168 -23.92 71.47 -51.17
CA ARG A 168 -23.92 71.56 -49.69
C ARG A 168 -22.59 71.08 -49.10
N THR A 169 -22.18 71.63 -47.97
CA THR A 169 -20.99 71.18 -47.23
C THR A 169 -21.33 70.01 -46.30
N LEU A 170 -20.32 69.21 -45.93
CA LEU A 170 -20.42 68.00 -45.09
C LEU A 170 -21.08 68.20 -43.70
N ALA A 171 -21.32 69.44 -43.28
CA ALA A 171 -22.03 69.77 -42.04
C ALA A 171 -23.54 69.46 -42.10
N GLU A 172 -24.12 69.31 -43.30
CA GLU A 172 -25.58 69.20 -43.53
C GLU A 172 -26.06 67.77 -43.89
N CYS A 173 -25.28 66.73 -43.57
CA CYS A 173 -25.65 65.32 -43.79
C CYS A 173 -26.35 64.71 -42.57
N ASP A 174 -27.37 63.86 -42.80
CA ASP A 174 -28.03 63.12 -41.72
C ASP A 174 -27.09 62.06 -41.13
N ARG A 175 -27.09 61.95 -39.80
CA ARG A 175 -26.31 60.96 -39.02
C ARG A 175 -27.25 59.94 -38.40
N GLU A 176 -26.83 58.68 -38.40
CA GLU A 176 -27.53 57.57 -37.76
C GLU A 176 -26.63 56.87 -36.73
N PRO A 177 -27.18 56.36 -35.62
CA PRO A 177 -26.42 55.56 -34.66
C PRO A 177 -25.78 54.32 -35.33
N ALA A 178 -24.62 53.92 -34.81
CA ALA A 178 -23.84 52.79 -35.31
C ALA A 178 -23.89 51.61 -34.30
N PRO A 179 -24.93 50.76 -34.33
CA PRO A 179 -25.09 49.64 -33.41
C PRO A 179 -24.11 48.49 -33.68
N ASN A 180 -23.85 47.66 -32.66
CA ASN A 180 -22.95 46.50 -32.70
C ASN A 180 -21.49 46.84 -33.08
N THR A 181 -21.07 48.10 -32.91
CA THR A 181 -19.72 48.58 -33.16
C THR A 181 -18.81 48.22 -31.99
N GLU A 182 -17.71 47.52 -32.26
CA GLU A 182 -16.77 47.04 -31.23
C GLU A 182 -15.78 48.13 -30.80
N ILE A 183 -15.77 48.42 -29.50
CA ILE A 183 -14.97 49.48 -28.89
C ILE A 183 -14.00 48.87 -27.86
N ALA A 184 -12.74 49.30 -27.93
CA ALA A 184 -11.69 48.92 -27.01
C ALA A 184 -10.89 50.14 -26.51
N LEU A 185 -10.24 49.97 -25.35
CA LEU A 185 -9.32 50.95 -24.77
C LEU A 185 -7.88 50.47 -24.97
N LEU A 186 -7.08 51.24 -25.71
CA LEU A 186 -5.65 51.05 -25.87
C LEU A 186 -4.92 51.82 -24.76
N MET A 187 -4.35 51.11 -23.78
CA MET A 187 -3.63 51.76 -22.68
C MET A 187 -2.14 51.94 -22.99
N ALA A 188 -1.49 52.89 -22.31
CA ALA A 188 -0.04 53.07 -22.44
C ALA A 188 0.72 51.82 -21.96
N GLY A 189 1.57 51.26 -22.83
CA GLY A 189 2.46 50.13 -22.50
C GLY A 189 3.74 50.59 -21.81
N ALA A 190 4.38 49.69 -21.05
CA ALA A 190 5.72 49.90 -20.54
C ALA A 190 6.76 49.89 -21.68
N PRO A 191 7.91 50.58 -21.57
CA PRO A 191 8.94 50.60 -22.61
C PRO A 191 9.40 49.17 -22.98
N GLY A 192 9.25 48.80 -24.25
CA GLY A 192 9.59 47.47 -24.75
C GLY A 192 8.48 46.41 -24.65
N GLN A 193 7.28 46.76 -24.14
CA GLN A 193 6.09 45.91 -24.21
C GLN A 193 5.03 46.50 -25.15
N LEU A 194 4.24 45.62 -25.79
CA LEU A 194 3.11 46.05 -26.61
C LEU A 194 2.02 46.68 -25.71
N PRO A 195 1.42 47.83 -26.08
CA PRO A 195 0.37 48.47 -25.30
C PRO A 195 -0.87 47.55 -25.19
N PRO A 196 -1.39 47.31 -23.98
CA PRO A 196 -2.50 46.38 -23.79
C PRO A 196 -3.83 46.97 -24.30
N ILE A 197 -4.59 46.15 -25.01
CA ILE A 197 -5.93 46.47 -25.53
C ILE A 197 -6.98 45.80 -24.64
N ILE A 198 -7.80 46.62 -23.96
CA ILE A 198 -8.91 46.19 -23.11
C ILE A 198 -10.21 46.29 -23.88
N ALA A 199 -10.92 45.17 -24.05
CA ALA A 199 -12.25 45.15 -24.67
C ALA A 199 -13.30 45.78 -23.75
N LEU A 200 -13.88 46.91 -24.20
CA LEU A 200 -14.95 47.60 -23.46
C LEU A 200 -16.31 46.96 -23.76
N GLY A 201 -16.61 46.70 -25.03
CA GLY A 201 -17.84 46.05 -25.45
C GLY A 201 -18.25 46.41 -26.88
N ARG A 202 -19.54 46.23 -27.18
CA ARG A 202 -20.16 46.65 -28.44
C ARG A 202 -21.33 47.58 -28.18
N THR A 203 -21.53 48.56 -29.06
CA THR A 203 -22.66 49.51 -28.95
C THR A 203 -24.02 48.83 -29.08
N ASP A 204 -25.00 49.34 -28.35
CA ASP A 204 -26.41 48.96 -28.38
C ASP A 204 -27.12 49.42 -29.68
N ALA A 205 -28.41 49.13 -29.78
CA ALA A 205 -29.24 49.53 -30.93
C ALA A 205 -29.30 51.06 -31.17
N GLY A 206 -29.06 51.86 -30.13
CA GLY A 206 -28.97 53.33 -30.18
C GLY A 206 -27.54 53.85 -30.41
N GLY A 207 -26.58 52.98 -30.72
CA GLY A 207 -25.18 53.35 -30.95
C GLY A 207 -24.42 53.71 -29.68
N LYS A 208 -24.92 53.37 -28.49
CA LYS A 208 -24.28 53.68 -27.20
C LYS A 208 -23.70 52.45 -26.52
N LEU A 209 -22.60 52.63 -25.81
CA LEU A 209 -21.95 51.62 -24.97
C LEU A 209 -21.74 52.25 -23.59
N ASP A 210 -22.43 51.73 -22.58
CA ASP A 210 -22.30 52.16 -21.19
C ASP A 210 -21.57 51.07 -20.39
N VAL A 211 -20.39 51.39 -19.87
CA VAL A 211 -19.51 50.47 -19.12
C VAL A 211 -19.21 51.04 -17.74
N ALA A 212 -19.39 50.24 -16.70
CA ALA A 212 -18.97 50.62 -15.36
C ALA A 212 -17.45 50.59 -15.24
N TRP A 213 -16.86 51.55 -14.52
CA TRP A 213 -15.41 51.55 -14.28
C TRP A 213 -14.94 50.28 -13.58
N SER A 214 -15.78 49.64 -12.75
CA SER A 214 -15.52 48.31 -12.15
C SER A 214 -15.08 47.27 -13.19
N ASP A 215 -15.72 47.25 -14.35
CA ASP A 215 -15.60 46.19 -15.35
C ASP A 215 -14.39 46.42 -16.26
N VAL A 216 -14.00 47.68 -16.43
CA VAL A 216 -12.74 48.09 -17.06
C VAL A 216 -11.56 47.79 -16.13
N LEU A 217 -11.68 48.14 -14.84
CA LEU A 217 -10.64 47.92 -13.84
C LEU A 217 -10.42 46.43 -13.52
N ALA A 218 -11.46 45.59 -13.67
CA ALA A 218 -11.33 44.13 -13.54
C ALA A 218 -10.48 43.49 -14.66
N LYS A 219 -10.27 44.19 -15.78
CA LYS A 219 -9.49 43.75 -16.94
C LYS A 219 -8.14 44.48 -17.07
N ALA A 220 -7.85 45.44 -16.19
CA ALA A 220 -6.65 46.27 -16.25
C ALA A 220 -5.46 45.62 -15.52
N PRO A 221 -4.21 45.85 -15.94
CA PRO A 221 -3.02 45.41 -15.22
C PRO A 221 -2.93 46.06 -13.82
N PRO A 222 -2.46 45.34 -12.78
CA PRO A 222 -2.30 45.91 -11.45
C PRO A 222 -1.30 47.07 -11.46
N GLY A 223 -1.64 48.15 -10.75
CA GLY A 223 -0.85 49.39 -10.70
C GLY A 223 -0.99 50.32 -11.91
N ALA A 224 -1.68 49.90 -12.98
CA ALA A 224 -2.00 50.81 -14.09
C ALA A 224 -3.14 51.76 -13.70
N ARG A 225 -3.06 53.02 -14.15
CA ARG A 225 -4.27 53.83 -14.29
C ARG A 225 -5.05 53.33 -15.49
N ALA A 226 -6.38 53.37 -15.43
CA ALA A 226 -7.23 53.12 -16.58
C ALA A 226 -7.27 54.35 -17.50
N GLU A 227 -6.10 54.72 -18.02
CA GLU A 227 -5.84 55.84 -18.93
C GLU A 227 -5.46 55.27 -20.31
N GLY A 228 -6.14 55.73 -21.36
CA GLY A 228 -5.91 55.20 -22.70
C GLY A 228 -6.65 55.94 -23.81
N GLU A 229 -6.36 55.53 -25.04
CA GLU A 229 -7.05 55.99 -26.25
C GLU A 229 -8.14 55.00 -26.65
N ILE A 230 -9.35 55.49 -26.93
CA ILE A 230 -10.45 54.69 -27.45
C ILE A 230 -10.16 54.36 -28.91
N VAL A 231 -10.19 53.08 -29.24
CA VAL A 231 -10.03 52.55 -30.60
C VAL A 231 -11.24 51.68 -30.97
N ILE A 232 -11.57 51.65 -32.25
CA ILE A 232 -12.71 50.89 -32.80
C ILE A 232 -12.22 49.89 -33.82
N GLY A 233 -12.74 48.66 -33.73
CA GLY A 233 -12.38 47.55 -34.60
C GLY A 233 -12.43 46.22 -33.87
N SER A 234 -12.30 45.11 -34.61
CA SER A 234 -12.13 43.79 -34.02
C SER A 234 -10.85 43.76 -33.17
N ILE A 235 -10.94 43.21 -31.95
CA ILE A 235 -9.82 43.10 -31.02
C ILE A 235 -8.61 42.42 -31.67
N ASP A 236 -8.82 41.37 -32.47
CA ASP A 236 -7.74 40.61 -33.11
C ASP A 236 -7.05 41.41 -34.22
N ALA A 237 -7.81 42.21 -34.98
CA ALA A 237 -7.25 43.13 -35.96
C ALA A 237 -6.44 44.26 -35.29
N LEU A 238 -6.96 44.84 -34.20
CA LEU A 238 -6.26 45.88 -33.44
C LEU A 238 -4.98 45.35 -32.78
N ARG A 239 -5.01 44.12 -32.24
CA ARG A 239 -3.82 43.43 -31.70
C ARG A 239 -2.79 43.13 -32.79
N GLY A 240 -3.24 42.65 -33.96
CA GLY A 240 -2.39 42.40 -35.11
C GLY A 240 -1.68 43.67 -35.59
N ASP A 241 -2.42 44.76 -35.76
CA ASP A 241 -1.89 46.08 -36.13
C ASP A 241 -0.86 46.60 -35.11
N VAL A 242 -1.13 46.50 -33.81
CA VAL A 242 -0.19 46.88 -32.75
C VAL A 242 1.07 46.00 -32.77
N ALA A 243 0.93 44.68 -32.96
CA ALA A 243 2.06 43.75 -33.00
C ALA A 243 3.01 43.98 -34.18
N ILE A 244 2.52 44.47 -35.32
CA ILE A 244 3.35 44.87 -36.48
C ILE A 244 3.84 46.32 -36.42
N GLY A 245 3.66 47.00 -35.28
CA GLY A 245 4.16 48.37 -35.05
C GLY A 245 3.37 49.47 -35.77
N LYS A 246 2.16 49.18 -36.25
CA LYS A 246 1.30 50.16 -36.91
C LYS A 246 0.70 51.10 -35.86
N GLN A 247 0.85 52.40 -36.08
CA GLN A 247 0.31 53.40 -35.15
C GLN A 247 -1.22 53.48 -35.31
N LEU A 248 -1.95 52.91 -34.33
CA LEU A 248 -3.38 53.14 -34.19
C LEU A 248 -3.62 54.61 -33.80
N LYS A 249 -4.61 55.24 -34.44
CA LYS A 249 -5.11 56.58 -34.04
C LYS A 249 -6.34 56.41 -33.17
N GLY A 250 -6.28 56.88 -31.94
CA GLY A 250 -7.45 56.96 -31.06
C GLY A 250 -8.52 57.94 -31.58
N LEU A 251 -9.77 57.66 -31.24
CA LEU A 251 -10.94 58.50 -31.50
C LEU A 251 -11.25 59.45 -30.32
N GLY A 252 -10.65 59.20 -29.16
CA GLY A 252 -10.75 60.01 -27.95
C GLY A 252 -9.83 59.48 -26.86
N ARG A 253 -9.58 60.27 -25.82
CA ARG A 253 -8.84 59.85 -24.61
C ARG A 253 -9.77 59.75 -23.42
N VAL A 254 -9.56 58.74 -22.57
CA VAL A 254 -10.27 58.58 -21.30
C VAL A 254 -9.26 58.46 -20.17
N SER A 255 -9.58 59.06 -19.03
CA SER A 255 -8.83 58.93 -17.78
C SER A 255 -9.78 58.43 -16.69
N GLY A 256 -9.47 57.26 -16.13
CA GLY A 256 -10.23 56.62 -15.06
C GLY A 256 -9.61 56.78 -13.67
N PRO A 257 -10.31 56.31 -12.62
CA PRO A 257 -9.81 56.36 -11.25
C PRO A 257 -8.59 55.44 -11.05
N VAL A 258 -7.79 55.75 -10.03
CA VAL A 258 -6.59 54.98 -9.66
C VAL A 258 -7.00 53.68 -8.95
N ILE A 259 -6.34 52.56 -9.29
CA ILE A 259 -6.50 51.29 -8.58
C ILE A 259 -5.72 51.37 -7.26
N ASP A 260 -6.40 51.74 -6.17
CA ASP A 260 -5.84 51.76 -4.83
C ASP A 260 -6.04 50.41 -4.12
N VAL A 261 -4.93 49.69 -3.93
CA VAL A 261 -4.89 48.37 -3.26
C VAL A 261 -5.16 48.49 -1.76
N GLU A 262 -4.72 49.59 -1.12
CA GLU A 262 -4.91 49.81 0.32
C GLU A 262 -6.36 50.17 0.64
N ALA A 263 -7.01 50.98 -0.21
CA ALA A 263 -8.43 51.28 -0.07
C ALA A 263 -9.31 50.01 -0.27
N ALA A 264 -8.95 49.16 -1.23
CA ALA A 264 -9.64 47.88 -1.44
C ALA A 264 -9.41 46.90 -0.27
N TRP A 265 -8.21 46.88 0.30
CA TRP A 265 -7.89 46.07 1.48
C TRP A 265 -8.66 46.55 2.71
N ALA A 266 -8.68 47.86 2.97
CA ALA A 266 -9.45 48.46 4.06
C ALA A 266 -10.95 48.12 3.97
N SER A 267 -11.52 48.09 2.75
CA SER A 267 -12.90 47.66 2.52
C SER A 267 -13.14 46.18 2.83
N ALA A 268 -12.22 45.28 2.42
CA ALA A 268 -12.30 43.85 2.75
C ALA A 268 -12.18 43.62 4.27
N VAL A 269 -11.27 44.33 4.94
CA VAL A 269 -11.07 44.31 6.40
C VAL A 269 -12.31 44.83 7.14
N ALA A 270 -12.92 45.92 6.67
CA ALA A 270 -14.14 46.49 7.26
C ALA A 270 -15.36 45.56 7.09
N THR A 271 -15.43 44.83 5.97
CA THR A 271 -16.49 43.83 5.73
C THR A 271 -16.31 42.58 6.59
N GLY A 272 -15.06 42.11 6.75
CA GLY A 272 -14.70 41.05 7.71
C GLY A 272 -15.19 39.63 7.39
N THR A 273 -15.83 39.42 6.24
CA THR A 273 -16.36 38.12 5.79
C THR A 273 -15.34 37.35 4.95
N ALA A 274 -15.50 36.01 4.87
CA ALA A 274 -14.59 35.18 4.08
C ALA A 274 -14.66 35.51 2.58
N GLU A 275 -15.84 35.86 2.11
CA GLU A 275 -16.14 36.21 0.72
C GLU A 275 -15.44 37.52 0.32
N ALA A 276 -15.43 38.52 1.21
CA ALA A 276 -14.75 39.79 0.96
C ALA A 276 -13.23 39.61 0.86
N TYR A 277 -12.64 38.82 1.77
CA TYR A 277 -11.21 38.52 1.72
C TYR A 277 -10.81 37.65 0.51
N LEU A 278 -11.64 36.67 0.11
CA LEU A 278 -11.39 35.87 -1.09
C LEU A 278 -11.54 36.70 -2.37
N ALA A 279 -12.54 37.58 -2.45
CA ALA A 279 -12.71 38.50 -3.57
C ALA A 279 -11.52 39.47 -3.69
N PHE A 280 -10.99 39.96 -2.56
CA PHE A 280 -9.75 40.73 -2.53
C PHE A 280 -8.55 39.92 -3.05
N HIS A 281 -8.34 38.69 -2.56
CA HIS A 281 -7.23 37.84 -2.99
C HIS A 281 -7.28 37.53 -4.50
N VAL A 282 -8.46 37.17 -5.04
CA VAL A 282 -8.65 36.91 -6.48
C VAL A 282 -8.37 38.15 -7.32
N ARG A 283 -8.70 39.34 -6.81
CA ARG A 283 -8.48 40.63 -7.50
C ARG A 283 -7.02 41.13 -7.40
N PHE A 284 -6.32 40.83 -6.31
CA PHE A 284 -4.97 41.33 -6.03
C PHE A 284 -4.00 40.20 -5.57
N PRO A 285 -3.80 39.15 -6.39
CA PRO A 285 -3.04 37.96 -5.99
C PRO A 285 -1.54 38.21 -5.73
N THR A 286 -1.01 39.32 -6.23
CA THR A 286 0.40 39.75 -6.04
C THR A 286 0.57 40.87 -5.03
N SER A 287 -0.47 41.23 -4.27
CA SER A 287 -0.38 42.27 -3.22
C SER A 287 0.33 41.75 -1.96
N SER A 288 0.91 42.66 -1.18
CA SER A 288 1.42 42.38 0.18
C SER A 288 0.36 41.73 1.08
N HIS A 289 -0.90 42.13 0.92
CA HIS A 289 -2.04 41.63 1.68
C HIS A 289 -2.60 40.30 1.15
N ALA A 290 -2.10 39.77 0.03
CA ALA A 290 -2.68 38.58 -0.62
C ALA A 290 -2.65 37.32 0.26
N ALA A 291 -1.57 37.13 1.02
CA ALA A 291 -1.46 36.02 1.97
C ALA A 291 -2.37 36.23 3.19
N GLU A 292 -2.34 37.44 3.78
CA GLU A 292 -3.18 37.79 4.93
C GLU A 292 -4.68 37.69 4.61
N ALA A 293 -5.09 38.02 3.38
CA ALA A 293 -6.46 37.84 2.90
C ALA A 293 -6.89 36.36 2.96
N LEU A 294 -6.05 35.42 2.51
CA LEU A 294 -6.37 33.99 2.59
C LEU A 294 -6.48 33.49 4.04
N ASP A 295 -5.58 33.94 4.91
CA ASP A 295 -5.59 33.52 6.32
C ASP A 295 -6.77 34.13 7.10
N ARG A 296 -7.11 35.40 6.84
CA ARG A 296 -8.34 36.02 7.38
C ARG A 296 -9.61 35.36 6.82
N ALA A 297 -9.62 34.93 5.55
CA ALA A 297 -10.73 34.18 4.98
C ALA A 297 -10.93 32.82 5.65
N ARG A 298 -9.84 32.06 5.88
CA ARG A 298 -9.84 30.80 6.65
C ARG A 298 -10.37 31.04 8.07
N ALA A 299 -9.82 32.02 8.78
CA ALA A 299 -10.26 32.37 10.14
C ALA A 299 -11.73 32.81 10.21
N ALA A 300 -12.26 33.48 9.18
CA ALA A 300 -13.69 33.79 9.08
C ALA A 300 -14.55 32.52 8.90
N LYS A 301 -14.18 31.61 7.99
CA LYS A 301 -14.86 30.32 7.81
C LYS A 301 -14.82 29.44 9.06
N ALA A 302 -13.67 29.39 9.75
CA ALA A 302 -13.50 28.65 10.99
C ALA A 302 -14.44 29.15 12.10
N ARG A 303 -14.59 30.47 12.26
CA ARG A 303 -15.53 31.06 13.24
C ARG A 303 -16.99 30.69 12.96
N ILE A 304 -17.40 30.71 11.69
CA ILE A 304 -18.76 30.31 11.28
C ILE A 304 -18.98 28.82 11.58
N ALA A 305 -18.04 27.95 11.18
CA ALA A 305 -18.13 26.51 11.42
C ALA A 305 -18.15 26.18 12.93
N LEU A 306 -17.39 26.89 13.75
CA LEU A 306 -17.43 26.72 15.21
C LEU A 306 -18.78 27.14 15.81
N ALA A 307 -19.37 28.25 15.33
CA ALA A 307 -20.69 28.69 15.78
C ALA A 307 -21.80 27.68 15.38
N GLN A 308 -21.75 27.15 14.15
CA GLN A 308 -22.67 26.11 13.67
C GLN A 308 -22.53 24.81 14.48
N LEU A 309 -21.30 24.42 14.83
CA LEU A 309 -21.04 23.27 15.70
C LEU A 309 -21.65 23.48 17.08
N ASP A 310 -21.46 24.66 17.67
CA ASP A 310 -21.99 24.98 19.01
C ASP A 310 -23.52 25.01 19.03
N GLU A 311 -24.16 25.60 18.02
CA GLU A 311 -25.63 25.57 17.86
C GLU A 311 -26.14 24.13 17.69
N ALA A 312 -25.50 23.33 16.84
CA ALA A 312 -25.86 21.94 16.62
C ALA A 312 -25.68 21.07 17.88
N LEU A 313 -24.65 21.30 18.68
CA LEU A 313 -24.45 20.63 19.97
C LEU A 313 -25.54 21.01 20.99
N VAL A 314 -25.91 22.29 21.09
CA VAL A 314 -27.01 22.75 21.97
C VAL A 314 -28.35 22.15 21.52
N ALA A 315 -28.58 22.04 20.21
CA ALA A 315 -29.76 21.40 19.64
C ALA A 315 -29.73 19.84 19.66
N ASN A 316 -28.67 19.23 20.19
CA ASN A 316 -28.41 17.78 20.17
C ASN A 316 -28.44 17.15 18.74
N LYS A 317 -28.11 17.93 17.71
CA LYS A 317 -28.03 17.51 16.30
C LYS A 317 -26.60 17.07 15.96
N LEU A 318 -26.23 15.90 16.46
CA LEU A 318 -24.84 15.38 16.42
C LEU A 318 -24.28 15.18 15.01
N ASP A 319 -25.14 15.01 13.99
CA ASP A 319 -24.73 14.89 12.58
C ASP A 319 -24.32 16.25 12.01
N LEU A 320 -25.14 17.29 12.19
CA LEU A 320 -24.81 18.67 11.79
C LEU A 320 -23.58 19.19 12.53
N ALA A 321 -23.40 18.84 13.81
CA ALA A 321 -22.17 19.15 14.54
C ALA A 321 -20.94 18.43 13.95
N GLY A 322 -21.12 17.25 13.36
CA GLY A 322 -20.09 16.54 12.60
C GLY A 322 -19.73 17.23 11.28
N GLU A 323 -20.72 17.67 10.51
CA GLU A 323 -20.54 18.44 9.26
C GLU A 323 -19.83 19.78 9.52
N ALA A 324 -20.22 20.47 10.59
CA ALA A 324 -19.57 21.69 11.04
C ALA A 324 -18.10 21.43 11.45
N LEU A 325 -17.80 20.31 12.11
CA LEU A 325 -16.43 19.92 12.45
C LEU A 325 -15.56 19.63 11.21
N VAL A 326 -16.12 19.08 10.13
CA VAL A 326 -15.41 18.91 8.85
C VAL A 326 -15.02 20.27 8.26
N THR A 327 -15.96 21.22 8.25
CA THR A 327 -15.68 22.59 7.77
C THR A 327 -14.65 23.30 8.65
N LEU A 328 -14.71 23.10 9.97
CA LEU A 328 -13.73 23.62 10.92
C LEU A 328 -12.33 23.01 10.71
N ARG A 329 -12.22 21.70 10.44
CA ARG A 329 -10.94 21.03 10.13
C ARG A 329 -10.25 21.59 8.89
N ALA A 330 -11.01 22.04 7.90
CA ALA A 330 -10.45 22.60 6.66
C ALA A 330 -10.00 24.07 6.77
N ASN A 331 -10.36 24.79 7.85
CA ASN A 331 -10.18 26.25 7.94
C ASN A 331 -9.64 26.77 9.29
N GLY A 332 -9.76 26.00 10.37
CA GLY A 332 -9.41 26.40 11.74
C GLY A 332 -8.01 25.94 12.18
N ASP A 333 -7.58 26.45 13.32
CA ASP A 333 -6.32 26.04 13.95
C ASP A 333 -6.45 24.69 14.69
N PRO A 334 -5.33 23.96 14.90
CA PRO A 334 -5.37 22.64 15.54
C PRO A 334 -5.94 22.63 16.97
N ALA A 335 -5.79 23.70 17.75
CA ALA A 335 -6.26 23.75 19.14
C ALA A 335 -7.78 23.93 19.19
N THR A 336 -8.34 24.81 18.34
CA THR A 336 -9.79 24.97 18.17
C THR A 336 -10.43 23.69 17.63
N ILE A 337 -9.80 23.03 16.63
CA ILE A 337 -10.25 21.74 16.10
C ILE A 337 -10.29 20.66 17.20
N ALA A 338 -9.21 20.51 17.97
CA ALA A 338 -9.14 19.52 19.04
C ALA A 338 -10.20 19.78 20.13
N THR A 339 -10.42 21.05 20.49
CA THR A 339 -11.43 21.46 21.49
C THR A 339 -12.85 21.19 21.00
N ALA A 340 -13.16 21.54 19.74
CA ALA A 340 -14.47 21.29 19.15
C ALA A 340 -14.75 19.78 18.98
N GLN A 341 -13.75 19.00 18.58
CA GLN A 341 -13.85 17.54 18.51
C GLN A 341 -14.13 16.93 19.89
N ALA A 342 -13.39 17.34 20.93
CA ALA A 342 -13.61 16.85 22.29
C ALA A 342 -15.05 17.13 22.77
N ARG A 343 -15.60 18.32 22.46
CA ARG A 343 -17.00 18.67 22.77
C ARG A 343 -18.00 17.78 22.05
N LEU A 344 -17.80 17.52 20.75
CA LEU A 344 -18.65 16.60 19.98
C LEU A 344 -18.58 15.16 20.50
N ASP A 345 -17.38 14.67 20.83
CA ASP A 345 -17.17 13.33 21.38
C ASP A 345 -17.79 13.17 22.78
N THR A 346 -17.80 14.23 23.60
CA THR A 346 -18.54 14.27 24.87
C THR A 346 -20.05 14.24 24.63
N ALA A 347 -20.60 15.04 23.72
CA ALA A 347 -22.03 15.06 23.43
C ALA A 347 -22.52 13.72 22.84
N ARG A 348 -21.73 13.09 21.97
CA ARG A 348 -21.98 11.73 21.45
C ARG A 348 -22.04 10.70 22.57
N ARG A 349 -21.10 10.72 23.51
CA ARG A 349 -21.12 9.83 24.69
C ARG A 349 -22.34 10.03 25.58
N ILE A 350 -22.73 11.28 25.85
CA ILE A 350 -23.95 11.59 26.62
C ILE A 350 -25.20 11.01 25.95
N SER A 351 -25.35 11.23 24.63
CA SER A 351 -26.48 10.71 23.84
C SER A 351 -26.50 9.18 23.79
N GLN A 352 -25.34 8.54 23.55
CA GLN A 352 -25.21 7.07 23.57
C GLN A 352 -25.54 6.48 24.94
N THR A 353 -25.08 7.09 26.02
CA THR A 353 -25.39 6.67 27.40
C THR A 353 -26.88 6.80 27.70
N ALA A 354 -27.53 7.89 27.31
CA ALA A 354 -28.96 8.09 27.53
C ALA A 354 -29.80 7.00 26.82
N ASN A 355 -29.51 6.76 25.54
CA ASN A 355 -30.09 5.68 24.73
C ASN A 355 -29.82 4.28 25.36
N ALA A 356 -28.62 4.05 25.90
CA ALA A 356 -28.27 2.81 26.58
C ALA A 356 -29.03 2.61 27.91
N ARG A 357 -29.15 3.63 28.76
CA ARG A 357 -29.94 3.56 30.02
C ARG A 357 -31.43 3.30 29.74
N GLU A 358 -31.97 3.82 28.64
CA GLU A 358 -33.36 3.57 28.26
C GLU A 358 -33.60 2.16 27.70
N LYS A 359 -32.67 1.65 26.87
CA LYS A 359 -32.81 0.36 26.18
C LYS A 359 -32.34 -0.84 26.97
N LEU A 360 -31.26 -0.73 27.73
CA LEU A 360 -30.65 -1.86 28.45
C LEU A 360 -31.66 -2.61 29.36
N PRO A 361 -32.55 -1.96 30.14
CA PRO A 361 -33.54 -2.68 30.93
C PRO A 361 -34.57 -3.44 30.08
N LYS A 362 -35.02 -2.83 28.97
CA LYS A 362 -35.98 -3.44 28.02
C LYS A 362 -35.35 -4.66 27.34
N LEU A 363 -34.08 -4.52 26.95
CA LEU A 363 -33.31 -5.56 26.30
C LEU A 363 -33.04 -6.72 27.27
N LEU A 364 -32.59 -6.46 28.50
CA LEU A 364 -32.41 -7.48 29.55
C LEU A 364 -33.70 -8.27 29.83
N ALA A 365 -34.86 -7.61 29.86
CA ALA A 365 -36.15 -8.27 30.06
C ALA A 365 -36.54 -9.19 28.88
N ALA A 366 -36.20 -8.81 27.64
CA ALA A 366 -36.44 -9.62 26.44
C ALA A 366 -35.39 -10.73 26.20
N LEU A 367 -34.20 -10.60 26.79
CA LEU A 367 -33.02 -11.39 26.43
C LEU A 367 -33.19 -12.90 26.65
N GLU A 368 -33.93 -13.32 27.69
CA GLU A 368 -34.27 -14.73 27.89
C GLU A 368 -35.08 -15.30 26.72
N ALA A 369 -35.95 -14.52 26.08
CA ALA A 369 -36.82 -14.93 24.97
C ALA A 369 -36.29 -14.58 23.57
N ALA A 370 -35.07 -14.04 23.46
CA ALA A 370 -34.50 -13.61 22.18
C ALA A 370 -34.37 -14.76 21.17
N ALA A 371 -34.81 -14.51 19.93
CA ALA A 371 -34.71 -15.45 18.81
C ALA A 371 -33.25 -15.66 18.35
N ASP A 372 -32.43 -14.60 18.42
CA ASP A 372 -30.96 -14.68 18.36
C ASP A 372 -30.39 -14.21 19.71
N PRO A 373 -30.07 -15.15 20.62
CA PRO A 373 -29.47 -14.81 21.89
C PRO A 373 -28.04 -14.25 21.76
N VAL A 374 -27.28 -14.61 20.72
CA VAL A 374 -25.89 -14.17 20.56
C VAL A 374 -25.86 -12.68 20.23
N ALA A 375 -26.66 -12.26 19.25
CA ALA A 375 -26.83 -10.84 18.92
C ALA A 375 -27.34 -10.03 20.13
N ALA A 376 -28.33 -10.54 20.85
CA ALA A 376 -28.89 -9.87 22.04
C ALA A 376 -27.87 -9.73 23.18
N PHE A 377 -27.05 -10.75 23.47
CA PHE A 377 -25.96 -10.63 24.46
C PHE A 377 -24.88 -9.64 24.02
N THR A 378 -24.57 -9.57 22.72
CA THR A 378 -23.62 -8.60 22.19
C THR A 378 -24.12 -7.17 22.33
N GLU A 379 -25.37 -6.90 21.94
CA GLU A 379 -26.01 -5.58 22.09
C GLU A 379 -26.12 -5.18 23.57
N ALA A 380 -26.55 -6.10 24.44
CA ALA A 380 -26.58 -5.89 25.89
C ALA A 380 -25.22 -5.47 26.46
N LYS A 381 -24.14 -6.15 26.03
CA LYS A 381 -22.77 -5.84 26.48
C LYS A 381 -22.31 -4.45 26.02
N ILE A 382 -22.65 -4.05 24.78
CA ILE A 382 -22.33 -2.71 24.25
C ILE A 382 -23.06 -1.63 25.04
N MET A 383 -24.36 -1.78 25.27
CA MET A 383 -25.14 -0.83 26.08
C MET A 383 -24.65 -0.77 27.52
N LEU A 384 -24.30 -1.92 28.12
CA LEU A 384 -23.78 -2.00 29.47
C LEU A 384 -22.44 -1.26 29.63
N GLU A 385 -21.58 -1.31 28.62
CA GLU A 385 -20.32 -0.55 28.60
C GLU A 385 -20.59 0.96 28.55
N ALA A 386 -21.51 1.41 27.69
CA ALA A 386 -21.90 2.81 27.60
C ALA A 386 -22.53 3.35 28.91
N VAL A 387 -23.28 2.52 29.65
CA VAL A 387 -23.75 2.87 31.00
C VAL A 387 -22.60 2.91 32.00
N ARG A 388 -21.63 1.99 31.91
CA ARG A 388 -20.50 1.87 32.84
C ARG A 388 -19.59 3.09 32.87
N GLU A 389 -19.41 3.78 31.75
CA GLU A 389 -18.61 5.02 31.68
C GLU A 389 -19.18 6.16 32.54
N VAL A 390 -20.50 6.15 32.81
CA VAL A 390 -21.20 7.27 33.48
C VAL A 390 -21.78 6.87 34.84
N ASP A 391 -22.28 5.64 34.99
CA ASP A 391 -22.84 5.10 36.24
C ASP A 391 -22.38 3.65 36.46
N ALA A 392 -21.20 3.50 37.04
CA ALA A 392 -20.63 2.20 37.37
C ALA A 392 -21.50 1.37 38.34
N ALA A 393 -22.34 2.01 39.16
CA ALA A 393 -23.22 1.33 40.10
C ALA A 393 -24.47 0.76 39.40
N GLU A 394 -25.04 1.48 38.45
CA GLU A 394 -26.10 0.96 37.56
C GLU A 394 -25.58 -0.16 36.67
N ALA A 395 -24.42 0.02 36.04
CA ALA A 395 -23.77 -1.02 35.26
C ALA A 395 -23.48 -2.27 36.10
N ALA A 396 -23.02 -2.14 37.35
CA ALA A 396 -22.83 -3.29 38.23
C ALA A 396 -24.13 -4.07 38.50
N ARG A 397 -25.26 -3.37 38.71
CA ARG A 397 -26.58 -4.01 38.88
C ARG A 397 -27.04 -4.73 37.60
N ALA A 398 -26.89 -4.08 36.45
CA ALA A 398 -27.24 -4.65 35.15
C ALA A 398 -26.34 -5.84 34.75
N GLN A 399 -25.04 -5.80 35.08
CA GLN A 399 -24.11 -6.92 34.89
C GLN A 399 -24.54 -8.17 35.69
N VAL A 400 -24.96 -7.99 36.95
CA VAL A 400 -25.46 -9.11 37.78
C VAL A 400 -26.73 -9.73 37.18
N GLN A 401 -27.64 -8.91 36.66
CA GLN A 401 -28.83 -9.39 35.94
C GLN A 401 -28.44 -10.14 34.66
N LEU A 402 -27.55 -9.57 33.84
CA LEU A 402 -27.05 -10.17 32.61
C LEU A 402 -26.39 -11.53 32.86
N ASP A 403 -25.60 -11.68 33.92
CA ASP A 403 -24.95 -12.96 34.28
C ASP A 403 -25.93 -14.00 34.84
N GLY A 404 -27.01 -13.57 35.50
CA GLY A 404 -28.13 -14.44 35.86
C GLY A 404 -28.83 -14.99 34.61
N ILE A 405 -29.14 -14.11 33.65
CA ILE A 405 -29.76 -14.47 32.37
C ILE A 405 -28.82 -15.37 31.54
N ARG A 406 -27.53 -15.04 31.47
CA ARG A 406 -26.47 -15.82 30.78
C ARG A 406 -26.50 -17.29 31.19
N LYS A 407 -26.54 -17.57 32.49
CA LYS A 407 -26.60 -18.95 33.02
C LYS A 407 -27.86 -19.68 32.55
N LYS A 408 -29.03 -19.03 32.58
CA LYS A 408 -30.29 -19.64 32.14
C LYS A 408 -30.30 -19.93 30.63
N VAL A 409 -29.88 -18.96 29.81
CA VAL A 409 -29.87 -19.09 28.34
C VAL A 409 -28.86 -20.13 27.89
N VAL A 410 -27.63 -20.11 28.40
CA VAL A 410 -26.62 -21.16 28.12
C VAL A 410 -27.15 -22.54 28.53
N ALA A 411 -27.78 -22.67 29.70
CA ALA A 411 -28.38 -23.93 30.13
C ALA A 411 -29.54 -24.39 29.22
N ARG A 412 -30.32 -23.47 28.63
CA ARG A 412 -31.34 -23.81 27.62
C ARG A 412 -30.69 -24.31 26.33
N LEU A 413 -29.75 -23.55 25.77
CA LEU A 413 -29.07 -23.88 24.52
C LEU A 413 -28.36 -25.24 24.61
N ILE A 414 -27.73 -25.56 25.75
CA ILE A 414 -27.15 -26.89 26.01
C ILE A 414 -28.21 -28.00 25.96
N ARG A 415 -29.40 -27.80 26.56
CA ARG A 415 -30.49 -28.80 26.52
C ARG A 415 -31.05 -28.96 25.12
N GLU A 416 -31.25 -27.86 24.39
CA GLU A 416 -31.73 -27.89 23.00
C GLU A 416 -30.73 -28.58 22.07
N GLY A 417 -29.43 -28.36 22.29
CA GLY A 417 -28.34 -29.06 21.60
C GLY A 417 -28.31 -30.56 21.86
N ASP A 418 -28.46 -30.98 23.13
CA ASP A 418 -28.55 -32.39 23.52
C ASP A 418 -29.79 -33.09 22.93
N GLU A 419 -30.96 -32.44 22.97
CA GLU A 419 -32.19 -32.96 22.37
C GLU A 419 -32.15 -33.01 20.82
N ALA A 420 -31.42 -32.09 20.17
CA ALA A 420 -31.16 -32.19 18.73
C ALA A 420 -30.22 -33.38 18.42
N PHE A 421 -29.16 -33.58 19.21
CA PHE A 421 -28.24 -34.72 19.06
C PHE A 421 -28.92 -36.06 19.30
N LYS A 422 -29.84 -36.17 20.28
CA LYS A 422 -30.68 -37.37 20.48
C LYS A 422 -31.55 -37.68 19.26
N ARG A 423 -32.08 -36.65 18.60
CA ARG A 423 -32.85 -36.73 17.34
C ARG A 423 -31.98 -36.91 16.08
N ARG A 424 -30.65 -36.99 16.21
CA ARG A 424 -29.65 -37.05 15.11
C ARG A 424 -29.61 -35.81 14.22
N ASP A 425 -30.19 -34.69 14.66
CA ASP A 425 -30.01 -33.39 14.02
C ASP A 425 -28.73 -32.73 14.54
N PHE A 426 -27.60 -33.22 14.04
CA PHE A 426 -26.28 -32.72 14.44
C PHE A 426 -26.03 -31.28 13.98
N ALA A 427 -26.69 -30.83 12.91
CA ALA A 427 -26.56 -29.47 12.40
C ALA A 427 -27.29 -28.46 13.31
N ALA A 428 -28.54 -28.72 13.69
CA ALA A 428 -29.24 -27.89 14.67
C ALA A 428 -28.56 -27.96 16.03
N GLY A 429 -28.17 -29.14 16.50
CA GLY A 429 -27.50 -29.28 17.79
C GLY A 429 -26.15 -28.58 17.86
N GLY A 430 -25.37 -28.64 16.76
CA GLY A 430 -24.12 -27.89 16.62
C GLY A 430 -24.35 -26.39 16.82
N LYS A 431 -25.29 -25.81 16.07
CA LYS A 431 -25.66 -24.38 16.20
C LYS A 431 -26.01 -23.99 17.63
N GLN A 432 -26.74 -24.82 18.38
CA GLN A 432 -27.07 -24.50 19.78
C GLN A 432 -25.84 -24.55 20.70
N PHE A 433 -24.94 -25.52 20.54
CA PHE A 433 -23.69 -25.57 21.29
C PHE A 433 -22.73 -24.44 20.91
N ASP A 434 -22.69 -24.03 19.64
CA ASP A 434 -21.87 -22.91 19.17
C ASP A 434 -22.41 -21.58 19.71
N ALA A 435 -23.73 -21.36 19.69
CA ALA A 435 -24.37 -20.21 20.34
C ALA A 435 -24.12 -20.18 21.87
N ALA A 436 -24.24 -21.31 22.55
CA ALA A 436 -23.93 -21.43 23.98
C ALA A 436 -22.45 -21.09 24.27
N THR A 437 -21.54 -21.48 23.37
CA THR A 437 -20.10 -21.18 23.46
C THR A 437 -19.82 -19.68 23.32
N SER A 438 -20.51 -18.98 22.41
CA SER A 438 -20.36 -17.54 22.21
C SER A 438 -20.86 -16.67 23.37
N ILE A 439 -21.72 -17.22 24.25
CA ILE A 439 -22.38 -16.49 25.35
C ILE A 439 -21.74 -16.78 26.72
N THR A 440 -21.27 -18.02 26.92
CA THR A 440 -20.73 -18.49 28.20
C THR A 440 -19.39 -17.85 28.57
N LEU A 441 -19.05 -17.87 29.86
CA LEU A 441 -17.69 -17.64 30.36
C LEU A 441 -16.94 -18.97 30.61
N ASP A 442 -17.67 -20.09 30.78
CA ASP A 442 -17.10 -21.44 30.88
C ASP A 442 -17.35 -22.19 29.57
N VAL A 443 -16.47 -21.95 28.59
CA VAL A 443 -16.46 -22.66 27.29
C VAL A 443 -16.19 -24.16 27.49
N ALA A 444 -15.40 -24.52 28.50
CA ALA A 444 -15.07 -25.91 28.79
C ALA A 444 -16.29 -26.70 29.27
N ALA A 445 -17.24 -26.10 30.00
CA ALA A 445 -18.51 -26.74 30.34
C ALA A 445 -19.37 -27.04 29.10
N VAL A 446 -19.46 -26.10 28.17
CA VAL A 446 -20.21 -26.30 26.91
C VAL A 446 -19.55 -27.40 26.06
N ALA A 447 -18.22 -27.40 25.95
CA ALA A 447 -17.47 -28.45 25.27
C ALA A 447 -17.70 -29.84 25.91
N ARG A 448 -17.62 -29.95 27.25
CA ARG A 448 -17.95 -31.19 27.98
C ARG A 448 -19.38 -31.66 27.70
N ALA A 449 -20.35 -30.74 27.69
CA ALA A 449 -21.75 -31.06 27.41
C ALA A 449 -21.95 -31.55 25.96
N ARG A 450 -21.33 -30.90 24.96
CA ARG A 450 -21.34 -31.32 23.56
C ARG A 450 -20.75 -32.72 23.38
N THR A 451 -19.63 -33.01 24.05
CA THR A 451 -19.00 -34.35 24.03
C THR A 451 -19.91 -35.40 24.67
N ALA A 452 -20.57 -35.09 25.79
CA ALA A 452 -21.51 -35.99 26.45
C ALA A 452 -22.77 -36.27 25.60
N ALA A 453 -23.31 -35.25 24.94
CA ALA A 453 -24.41 -35.38 23.99
C ALA A 453 -24.04 -36.29 22.81
N LEU A 454 -22.84 -36.07 22.22
CA LEU A 454 -22.34 -36.90 21.11
C LEU A 454 -22.15 -38.37 21.53
N ALA A 455 -21.57 -38.60 22.71
CA ALA A 455 -21.40 -39.95 23.26
C ALA A 455 -22.75 -40.64 23.52
N THR A 456 -23.76 -39.90 23.96
CA THR A 456 -25.11 -40.41 24.21
C THR A 456 -25.84 -40.75 22.91
N SER A 457 -25.80 -39.85 21.92
CA SER A 457 -26.35 -40.09 20.58
C SER A 457 -25.68 -41.30 19.91
N THR A 458 -24.35 -41.41 20.00
CA THR A 458 -23.59 -42.57 19.50
C THR A 458 -24.06 -43.88 20.13
N LYS A 459 -24.24 -43.93 21.46
CA LYS A 459 -24.74 -45.12 22.17
C LYS A 459 -26.15 -45.51 21.70
N LEU A 460 -27.04 -44.53 21.55
CA LEU A 460 -28.41 -44.75 21.10
C LEU A 460 -28.45 -45.30 19.67
N ALA A 461 -27.74 -44.64 18.74
CA ALA A 461 -27.67 -45.03 17.34
C ALA A 461 -27.03 -46.43 17.15
N LEU A 462 -25.93 -46.75 17.86
CA LEU A 462 -25.36 -48.10 17.83
C LEU A 462 -26.31 -49.16 18.43
N SER A 463 -27.16 -48.79 19.40
CA SER A 463 -28.19 -49.70 19.93
C SER A 463 -29.27 -50.04 18.89
N GLU A 464 -29.58 -49.08 18.02
CA GLU A 464 -30.52 -49.24 16.91
C GLU A 464 -29.92 -50.05 15.77
N GLY A 465 -28.68 -49.76 15.36
CA GLY A 465 -27.93 -50.60 14.41
C GLY A 465 -27.88 -52.08 14.86
N ARG A 466 -27.67 -52.35 16.16
CA ARG A 466 -27.79 -53.71 16.72
C ARG A 466 -29.20 -54.31 16.71
N LYS A 467 -30.27 -53.53 16.57
CA LYS A 467 -31.62 -54.06 16.27
C LYS A 467 -31.75 -54.42 14.79
N HIS A 468 -31.24 -53.57 13.89
CA HIS A 468 -31.21 -53.84 12.45
C HIS A 468 -30.39 -55.10 12.11
N VAL A 469 -29.19 -55.26 12.68
CA VAL A 469 -28.36 -56.48 12.56
C VAL A 469 -29.11 -57.73 13.04
N ARG A 470 -29.82 -57.67 14.17
CA ARG A 470 -30.64 -58.80 14.67
C ARG A 470 -31.81 -59.14 13.73
N ALA A 471 -32.31 -58.16 12.98
CA ALA A 471 -33.30 -58.35 11.93
C ALA A 471 -32.70 -58.75 10.56
N LYS A 472 -31.39 -59.05 10.49
CA LYS A 472 -30.63 -59.30 9.24
C LYS A 472 -30.62 -58.12 8.25
N ARG A 473 -30.94 -56.92 8.72
CA ARG A 473 -31.02 -55.67 7.96
C ARG A 473 -29.68 -54.93 8.08
N TYR A 474 -28.66 -55.47 7.41
CA TYR A 474 -27.26 -55.05 7.60
C TYR A 474 -26.97 -53.68 6.98
N GLU A 475 -27.53 -53.38 5.81
CA GLU A 475 -27.28 -52.09 5.13
C GLU A 475 -27.80 -50.90 5.95
N GLU A 476 -28.99 -51.00 6.54
CA GLU A 476 -29.50 -49.92 7.41
C GLU A 476 -28.66 -49.77 8.69
N ALA A 477 -28.09 -50.86 9.21
CA ALA A 477 -27.16 -50.78 10.33
C ALA A 477 -25.85 -50.07 9.92
N ILE A 478 -25.27 -50.45 8.78
CA ILE A 478 -24.04 -49.85 8.24
C ILE A 478 -24.26 -48.35 7.97
N ALA A 479 -25.38 -47.97 7.37
CA ALA A 479 -25.75 -46.57 7.13
C ALA A 479 -25.83 -45.74 8.42
N ILE A 480 -26.38 -46.29 9.52
CA ILE A 480 -26.37 -45.63 10.84
C ILE A 480 -24.93 -45.42 11.33
N ALA A 481 -24.04 -46.39 11.13
CA ALA A 481 -22.63 -46.24 11.53
C ALA A 481 -21.87 -45.23 10.64
N ASP A 482 -22.13 -45.20 9.34
CA ASP A 482 -21.52 -44.23 8.41
C ASP A 482 -21.88 -42.78 8.78
N VAL A 483 -23.15 -42.50 9.09
CA VAL A 483 -23.58 -41.17 9.56
C VAL A 483 -22.86 -40.76 10.85
N LEU A 484 -22.63 -41.70 11.78
CA LEU A 484 -21.86 -41.44 13.00
C LEU A 484 -20.37 -41.17 12.72
N LEU A 485 -19.77 -41.87 11.75
CA LEU A 485 -18.36 -41.66 11.38
C LEU A 485 -18.12 -40.30 10.69
N VAL A 486 -19.10 -39.74 9.99
CA VAL A 486 -19.02 -38.35 9.49
C VAL A 486 -18.89 -37.36 10.66
N GLN A 487 -19.60 -37.59 11.76
CA GLN A 487 -19.58 -36.72 12.95
C GLN A 487 -18.41 -37.00 13.90
N ALA A 488 -17.89 -38.23 13.92
CA ALA A 488 -16.79 -38.65 14.78
C ALA A 488 -15.85 -39.63 14.06
N PRO A 489 -15.01 -39.16 13.11
CA PRO A 489 -14.21 -40.04 12.24
C PRO A 489 -13.25 -40.97 12.98
N GLY A 490 -12.73 -40.53 14.14
CA GLY A 490 -11.82 -41.31 14.99
C GLY A 490 -12.52 -42.21 16.02
N ASN A 491 -13.85 -42.33 16.03
CA ASN A 491 -14.55 -43.10 17.06
C ASN A 491 -14.42 -44.60 16.84
N LYS A 492 -13.38 -45.18 17.45
CA LYS A 492 -13.06 -46.61 17.37
C LYS A 492 -14.26 -47.54 17.62
N VAL A 493 -15.16 -47.21 18.55
CA VAL A 493 -16.33 -48.06 18.85
C VAL A 493 -17.29 -48.15 17.65
N VAL A 494 -17.46 -47.06 16.91
CA VAL A 494 -18.28 -47.03 15.69
C VAL A 494 -17.58 -47.76 14.55
N ILE A 495 -16.26 -47.57 14.39
CA ILE A 495 -15.44 -48.28 13.40
C ILE A 495 -15.48 -49.80 13.62
N ASP A 496 -15.30 -50.25 14.87
CA ASP A 496 -15.29 -51.67 15.25
C ASP A 496 -16.67 -52.32 15.00
N GLU A 497 -17.77 -51.67 15.41
CA GLU A 497 -19.13 -52.18 15.14
C GLU A 497 -19.47 -52.19 13.64
N ARG A 498 -19.16 -51.11 12.89
CA ARG A 498 -19.34 -51.07 11.44
C ARG A 498 -18.61 -52.22 10.75
N THR A 499 -17.34 -52.43 11.08
CA THR A 499 -16.51 -53.51 10.52
C THR A 499 -17.12 -54.88 10.81
N ARG A 500 -17.66 -55.10 12.02
CA ARG A 500 -18.39 -56.33 12.38
C ARG A 500 -19.65 -56.51 11.53
N TRP A 501 -20.42 -55.44 11.29
CA TRP A 501 -21.68 -55.49 10.56
C TRP A 501 -21.46 -55.74 9.06
N VAL A 502 -20.45 -55.11 8.44
CA VAL A 502 -19.99 -55.41 7.07
C VAL A 502 -19.55 -56.88 6.98
N THR A 503 -18.68 -57.34 7.88
CA THR A 503 -18.23 -58.75 7.90
C THR A 503 -19.41 -59.74 8.05
N ALA A 504 -20.45 -59.38 8.81
CA ALA A 504 -21.64 -60.20 8.98
C ALA A 504 -22.49 -60.24 7.71
N ARG A 505 -22.68 -59.11 7.02
CA ARG A 505 -23.34 -59.06 5.70
C ARG A 505 -22.63 -59.95 4.69
N ASP A 506 -21.31 -59.79 4.56
CA ASP A 506 -20.53 -60.49 3.53
C ASP A 506 -20.53 -62.01 3.76
N ARG A 507 -20.56 -62.46 5.03
CA ARG A 507 -20.78 -63.88 5.35
C ARG A 507 -22.15 -64.40 4.91
N VAL A 508 -23.19 -63.57 4.98
CA VAL A 508 -24.54 -63.95 4.53
C VAL A 508 -24.61 -64.01 2.99
N SER A 509 -23.95 -63.09 2.28
CA SER A 509 -23.90 -63.15 0.80
C SER A 509 -23.14 -64.38 0.31
N VAL A 510 -21.95 -64.66 0.86
CA VAL A 510 -21.17 -65.86 0.51
C VAL A 510 -21.93 -67.16 0.84
N ALA A 511 -22.69 -67.19 1.93
CA ALA A 511 -23.55 -68.33 2.25
C ALA A 511 -24.70 -68.53 1.24
N ALA A 512 -25.29 -67.42 0.76
CA ALA A 512 -26.34 -67.46 -0.27
C ALA A 512 -25.78 -67.90 -1.64
N GLU A 513 -24.63 -67.38 -2.05
CA GLU A 513 -23.92 -67.80 -3.27
C GLU A 513 -23.54 -69.29 -3.22
N ALA A 514 -23.02 -69.76 -2.08
CA ALA A 514 -22.70 -71.17 -1.88
C ALA A 514 -23.95 -72.08 -1.88
N GLN A 515 -25.12 -71.57 -1.49
CA GLN A 515 -26.38 -72.29 -1.61
C GLN A 515 -26.87 -72.34 -3.07
N ALA A 516 -26.85 -71.21 -3.78
CA ALA A 516 -27.21 -71.14 -5.20
C ALA A 516 -26.32 -72.06 -6.06
N ALA A 517 -25.01 -72.09 -5.82
CA ALA A 517 -24.08 -72.99 -6.49
C ALA A 517 -24.38 -74.48 -6.22
N ARG A 518 -24.83 -74.83 -5.00
CA ARG A 518 -25.28 -76.20 -4.66
C ARG A 518 -26.60 -76.58 -5.33
N GLU A 519 -27.48 -75.62 -5.59
CA GLU A 519 -28.74 -75.86 -6.30
C GLU A 519 -28.50 -76.00 -7.82
N ALA A 520 -27.64 -75.17 -8.40
CA ALA A 520 -27.17 -75.31 -9.80
C ALA A 520 -26.50 -76.68 -10.04
N ALA A 521 -25.52 -77.06 -9.21
CA ALA A 521 -24.82 -78.36 -9.35
C ALA A 521 -25.76 -79.58 -9.21
N LYS A 522 -26.89 -79.46 -8.49
CA LYS A 522 -27.92 -80.51 -8.46
C LYS A 522 -28.69 -80.59 -9.77
N ALA A 523 -29.00 -79.45 -10.40
CA ALA A 523 -29.67 -79.41 -11.69
C ALA A 523 -28.79 -80.00 -12.81
N ASP A 524 -27.49 -79.63 -12.84
CA ASP A 524 -26.53 -80.18 -13.81
C ASP A 524 -26.39 -81.71 -13.67
N ALA A 525 -26.29 -82.19 -12.43
CA ALA A 525 -26.22 -83.63 -12.14
C ALA A 525 -27.53 -84.38 -12.50
N GLN A 526 -28.68 -83.71 -12.52
CA GLN A 526 -29.93 -84.28 -13.02
C GLN A 526 -29.93 -84.35 -14.56
N ALA A 527 -29.57 -83.26 -15.25
CA ALA A 527 -29.49 -83.22 -16.70
C ALA A 527 -28.53 -84.29 -17.27
N ALA A 528 -27.36 -84.47 -16.67
CA ALA A 528 -26.40 -85.51 -17.05
C ALA A 528 -26.95 -86.94 -16.89
N ARG A 529 -27.80 -87.19 -15.87
CA ARG A 529 -28.47 -88.48 -15.67
C ARG A 529 -29.59 -88.73 -16.68
N GLU A 530 -30.20 -87.68 -17.23
CA GLU A 530 -31.21 -87.80 -18.28
C GLU A 530 -30.57 -88.06 -19.64
N ALA A 531 -29.48 -87.35 -19.98
CA ALA A 531 -28.68 -87.63 -21.17
C ALA A 531 -28.16 -89.08 -21.23
N ALA A 532 -27.54 -89.56 -20.15
CA ALA A 532 -27.03 -90.94 -20.07
C ALA A 532 -28.12 -92.02 -20.22
N LYS A 533 -29.38 -91.73 -19.89
CA LYS A 533 -30.52 -92.63 -20.15
C LYS A 533 -30.90 -92.66 -21.64
N ALA A 534 -30.86 -91.51 -22.31
CA ALA A 534 -31.13 -91.41 -23.75
C ALA A 534 -30.07 -92.16 -24.56
N ASP A 535 -28.79 -91.99 -24.24
CA ASP A 535 -27.68 -92.71 -24.90
C ASP A 535 -27.81 -94.23 -24.72
N ALA A 536 -28.15 -94.68 -23.50
CA ALA A 536 -28.37 -96.09 -23.21
C ALA A 536 -29.60 -96.67 -23.93
N GLN A 537 -30.58 -95.85 -24.29
CA GLN A 537 -31.71 -96.26 -25.12
C GLN A 537 -31.31 -96.37 -26.60
N ALA A 538 -30.64 -95.36 -27.15
CA ALA A 538 -30.16 -95.37 -28.54
C ALA A 538 -29.22 -96.56 -28.83
N ALA A 539 -28.32 -96.89 -27.90
CA ALA A 539 -27.44 -98.06 -28.01
C ALA A 539 -28.19 -99.40 -28.06
N ARG A 540 -29.34 -99.52 -27.38
CA ARG A 540 -30.19 -100.72 -27.41
C ARG A 540 -30.94 -100.86 -28.73
N GLU A 541 -31.35 -99.74 -29.32
CA GLU A 541 -32.03 -99.70 -30.61
C GLU A 541 -31.05 -100.07 -31.75
N ALA A 542 -29.83 -99.53 -31.74
CA ALA A 542 -28.77 -99.91 -32.70
C ALA A 542 -28.42 -101.41 -32.63
N ALA A 543 -28.21 -101.95 -31.42
CA ALA A 543 -27.91 -103.37 -31.24
C ALA A 543 -29.04 -104.32 -31.67
N LYS A 544 -30.28 -103.82 -31.79
CA LYS A 544 -31.42 -104.57 -32.34
C LYS A 544 -31.34 -104.65 -33.88
N ALA A 545 -31.01 -103.54 -34.54
CA ALA A 545 -30.88 -103.47 -36.00
C ALA A 545 -29.76 -104.38 -36.54
N ASP A 546 -28.58 -104.38 -35.91
CA ASP A 546 -27.45 -105.25 -36.29
C ASP A 546 -27.82 -106.75 -36.23
N LYS A 547 -28.69 -107.12 -35.28
CA LYS A 547 -29.14 -108.50 -35.07
C LYS A 547 -30.16 -108.96 -36.13
N GLU A 548 -30.83 -108.02 -36.79
CA GLU A 548 -31.74 -108.28 -37.91
C GLU A 548 -30.95 -108.39 -39.24
N ALA A 549 -29.93 -107.54 -39.45
CA ALA A 549 -29.05 -107.59 -40.63
C ALA A 549 -28.28 -108.92 -40.76
N ALA A 550 -27.88 -109.53 -39.64
CA ALA A 550 -27.10 -110.77 -39.61
C ALA A 550 -27.83 -112.02 -40.17
N LYS A 551 -29.13 -111.95 -40.50
CA LYS A 551 -29.91 -113.09 -41.02
C LYS A 551 -29.86 -113.27 -42.56
N ALA A 552 -29.24 -112.36 -43.32
CA ALA A 552 -29.57 -112.17 -44.75
C ALA A 552 -28.63 -112.81 -45.81
N GLY A 553 -27.56 -113.55 -45.46
CA GLY A 553 -26.96 -114.57 -46.36
C GLY A 553 -25.44 -114.55 -46.63
N GLY A 554 -25.00 -115.54 -47.43
CA GLY A 554 -23.74 -115.58 -48.20
C GLY A 554 -22.42 -115.83 -47.45
N GLN A 555 -22.04 -117.09 -47.19
CA GLN A 555 -20.85 -117.42 -46.38
C GLN A 555 -19.47 -117.07 -47.00
N GLU A 556 -19.33 -116.96 -48.32
CA GLU A 556 -18.02 -116.66 -48.94
C GLU A 556 -17.73 -115.16 -49.07
N SER A 557 -18.70 -114.34 -49.51
CA SER A 557 -18.58 -112.88 -49.45
C SER A 557 -18.43 -112.40 -48.00
N ALA A 558 -19.13 -113.06 -47.06
CA ALA A 558 -18.94 -112.82 -45.63
C ALA A 558 -17.53 -113.14 -45.13
N ARG A 559 -16.77 -114.06 -45.74
CA ARG A 559 -15.40 -114.39 -45.30
C ARG A 559 -14.38 -113.33 -45.73
N ALA A 560 -14.41 -112.93 -47.01
CA ALA A 560 -13.56 -111.85 -47.51
C ALA A 560 -13.91 -110.49 -46.88
N ALA A 561 -15.20 -110.19 -46.71
CA ALA A 561 -15.65 -109.00 -45.98
C ALA A 561 -15.22 -109.04 -44.51
N ARG A 562 -15.23 -110.21 -43.85
CA ARG A 562 -14.81 -110.36 -42.45
C ARG A 562 -13.28 -110.24 -42.29
N GLU A 563 -12.48 -110.66 -43.26
CA GLU A 563 -11.02 -110.40 -43.25
C GLU A 563 -10.73 -108.91 -43.47
N GLN A 564 -11.38 -108.25 -44.43
CA GLN A 564 -11.26 -106.79 -44.59
C GLN A 564 -11.78 -106.01 -43.38
N GLN A 565 -12.89 -106.45 -42.76
CA GLN A 565 -13.40 -105.85 -41.52
C GLN A 565 -12.49 -106.11 -40.33
N LEU A 566 -11.83 -107.26 -40.23
CA LEU A 566 -10.84 -107.55 -39.17
C LEU A 566 -9.57 -106.72 -39.36
N ALA A 567 -9.08 -106.55 -40.59
CA ALA A 567 -7.97 -105.65 -40.90
C ALA A 567 -8.32 -104.18 -40.60
N ALA A 568 -9.47 -103.70 -41.06
CA ALA A 568 -9.96 -102.36 -40.77
C ALA A 568 -10.25 -102.15 -39.28
N ALA A 569 -10.70 -103.17 -38.55
CA ALA A 569 -10.89 -103.12 -37.10
C ALA A 569 -9.55 -103.14 -36.35
N ALA A 570 -8.53 -103.82 -36.86
CA ALA A 570 -7.17 -103.78 -36.32
C ALA A 570 -6.54 -102.39 -36.51
N GLU A 571 -6.67 -101.79 -37.70
CA GLU A 571 -6.25 -100.40 -37.94
C GLU A 571 -7.03 -99.40 -37.09
N ARG A 572 -8.35 -99.54 -36.95
CA ARG A 572 -9.15 -98.68 -36.06
C ARG A 572 -8.70 -98.80 -34.62
N LYS A 573 -8.49 -100.02 -34.10
CA LYS A 573 -7.94 -100.23 -32.75
C LYS A 573 -6.54 -99.64 -32.58
N ALA A 574 -5.67 -99.73 -33.59
CA ALA A 574 -4.35 -99.11 -33.56
C ALA A 574 -4.43 -97.58 -33.53
N ARG A 575 -5.35 -96.97 -34.30
CA ARG A 575 -5.60 -95.53 -34.29
C ARG A 575 -6.23 -95.07 -32.97
N GLU A 576 -7.26 -95.78 -32.47
CA GLU A 576 -7.88 -95.51 -31.17
C GLU A 576 -6.87 -95.66 -30.02
N GLN A 577 -5.94 -96.61 -30.08
CA GLN A 577 -4.88 -96.76 -29.09
C GLN A 577 -3.89 -95.59 -29.17
N ALA A 578 -3.41 -95.25 -30.37
CA ALA A 578 -2.52 -94.09 -30.56
C ALA A 578 -3.17 -92.76 -30.13
N GLU A 579 -4.48 -92.60 -30.36
CA GLU A 579 -5.25 -91.43 -29.91
C GLU A 579 -5.43 -91.42 -28.39
N ARG A 580 -5.71 -92.56 -27.75
CA ARG A 580 -5.72 -92.69 -26.29
C ARG A 580 -4.36 -92.36 -25.68
N ASP A 581 -3.28 -92.85 -26.27
CA ASP A 581 -1.91 -92.62 -25.79
C ASP A 581 -1.52 -91.14 -25.96
N ALA A 582 -1.91 -90.50 -27.08
CA ALA A 582 -1.74 -89.05 -27.29
C ALA A 582 -2.58 -88.20 -26.32
N LEU A 583 -3.82 -88.60 -26.03
CA LEU A 583 -4.68 -87.95 -25.04
C LEU A 583 -4.12 -88.12 -23.62
N GLN A 584 -3.59 -89.29 -23.26
CA GLN A 584 -2.92 -89.51 -21.98
C GLN A 584 -1.64 -88.68 -21.84
N ALA A 585 -0.80 -88.60 -22.88
CA ALA A 585 0.38 -87.74 -22.90
C ALA A 585 -0.01 -86.25 -22.73
N THR A 586 -1.05 -85.80 -23.43
CA THR A 586 -1.58 -84.42 -23.32
C THR A 586 -2.16 -84.15 -21.92
N ALA A 587 -2.86 -85.11 -21.33
CA ALA A 587 -3.41 -85.00 -19.98
C ALA A 587 -2.29 -84.97 -18.91
N ALA A 588 -1.24 -85.77 -19.07
CA ALA A 588 -0.06 -85.75 -18.19
C ALA A 588 0.65 -84.39 -18.24
N GLN A 589 0.90 -83.85 -19.44
CA GLN A 589 1.49 -82.51 -19.63
C GLN A 589 0.62 -81.40 -19.00
N ARG A 590 -0.70 -81.46 -19.16
CA ARG A 590 -1.62 -80.51 -18.52
C ARG A 590 -1.60 -80.60 -16.99
N LEU A 591 -1.56 -81.82 -16.44
CA LEU A 591 -1.48 -82.03 -14.98
C LEU A 591 -0.14 -81.52 -14.42
N GLU A 592 0.96 -81.70 -15.14
CA GLU A 592 2.28 -81.18 -14.74
C GLU A 592 2.33 -79.65 -14.81
N ALA A 593 1.80 -79.04 -15.88
CA ALA A 593 1.65 -77.59 -15.98
C ALA A 593 0.75 -77.02 -14.86
N GLN A 594 -0.35 -77.71 -14.51
CA GLN A 594 -1.21 -77.32 -13.40
C GLN A 594 -0.45 -77.38 -12.05
N ARG A 595 0.31 -78.44 -11.79
CA ARG A 595 1.15 -78.56 -10.58
C ARG A 595 2.20 -77.44 -10.50
N GLN A 596 2.81 -77.06 -11.62
CA GLN A 596 3.74 -75.93 -11.67
C GLN A 596 3.04 -74.59 -11.38
N GLN A 597 1.83 -74.37 -11.92
CA GLN A 597 1.03 -73.19 -11.61
C GLN A 597 0.59 -73.14 -10.14
N GLU A 598 0.16 -74.26 -9.56
CA GLU A 598 -0.21 -74.35 -8.14
C GLU A 598 0.99 -74.11 -7.22
N ALA A 599 2.17 -74.63 -7.57
CA ALA A 599 3.42 -74.37 -6.84
C ALA A 599 3.83 -72.89 -6.93
N ALA A 600 3.75 -72.27 -8.11
CA ALA A 600 4.03 -70.84 -8.30
C ALA A 600 3.04 -69.96 -7.53
N ALA A 601 1.73 -70.30 -7.55
CA ALA A 601 0.70 -69.60 -6.80
C ALA A 601 0.89 -69.73 -5.28
N LYS A 602 1.37 -70.89 -4.80
CA LYS A 602 1.75 -71.07 -3.39
C LYS A 602 2.95 -70.19 -3.01
N ALA A 603 4.03 -70.21 -3.80
CA ALA A 603 5.22 -69.38 -3.55
C ALA A 603 4.88 -67.87 -3.56
N ALA A 604 4.03 -67.42 -4.48
CA ALA A 604 3.57 -66.03 -4.53
C ALA A 604 2.75 -65.62 -3.29
N ARG A 605 1.92 -66.53 -2.75
CA ARG A 605 1.18 -66.30 -1.48
C ARG A 605 2.13 -66.23 -0.29
N GLU A 606 3.13 -67.10 -0.22
CA GLU A 606 4.13 -67.10 0.85
C GLU A 606 4.98 -65.81 0.81
N ALA A 607 5.41 -65.37 -0.38
CA ALA A 607 6.09 -64.08 -0.56
C ALA A 607 5.22 -62.88 -0.15
N ALA A 608 3.93 -62.86 -0.53
CA ALA A 608 3.00 -61.79 -0.15
C ALA A 608 2.69 -61.76 1.37
N VAL A 609 2.73 -62.91 2.05
CA VAL A 609 2.64 -62.98 3.52
C VAL A 609 3.93 -62.42 4.15
N GLN A 610 5.10 -62.81 3.64
CA GLN A 610 6.38 -62.31 4.14
C GLN A 610 6.50 -60.79 3.98
N GLN A 611 6.14 -60.24 2.80
CA GLN A 611 6.10 -58.79 2.56
C GLN A 611 5.21 -58.06 3.58
N LYS A 612 4.05 -58.60 3.93
CA LYS A 612 3.16 -58.02 4.96
C LYS A 612 3.74 -58.09 6.37
N ILE A 613 4.56 -59.09 6.68
CA ILE A 613 5.28 -59.21 7.95
C ILE A 613 6.38 -58.14 8.01
N ASP A 614 7.16 -57.97 6.94
CA ASP A 614 8.22 -56.96 6.88
C ASP A 614 7.68 -55.52 6.88
N GLU A 615 6.60 -55.24 6.14
CA GLU A 615 5.87 -53.97 6.24
C GLU A 615 5.37 -53.70 7.66
N ARG A 616 4.88 -54.73 8.36
CA ARG A 616 4.41 -54.58 9.74
C ARG A 616 5.58 -54.27 10.68
N ARG A 617 6.73 -54.94 10.51
CA ARG A 617 7.93 -54.68 11.30
C ARG A 617 8.42 -53.23 11.10
N LEU A 618 8.49 -52.77 9.85
CA LEU A 618 8.85 -51.39 9.53
C LEU A 618 7.88 -50.36 10.12
N ARG A 619 6.57 -50.63 10.12
CA ARG A 619 5.57 -49.76 10.79
C ARG A 619 5.74 -49.76 12.32
N GLU A 620 6.06 -50.89 12.93
CA GLU A 620 6.29 -50.99 14.38
C GLU A 620 7.62 -50.31 14.80
N GLU A 621 8.66 -50.39 13.97
CA GLU A 621 9.94 -49.67 14.13
C GLU A 621 9.76 -48.14 13.96
N ALA A 622 9.05 -47.68 12.93
CA ALA A 622 8.74 -46.27 12.72
C ALA A 622 7.88 -45.68 13.87
N ALA A 623 6.83 -46.38 14.29
CA ALA A 623 5.99 -45.97 15.42
C ALA A 623 6.73 -45.99 16.77
N LYS A 624 7.85 -46.72 16.88
CA LYS A 624 8.76 -46.61 18.03
C LYS A 624 9.61 -45.35 17.93
N ALA A 625 10.24 -45.09 16.78
CA ALA A 625 11.06 -43.89 16.56
C ALA A 625 10.26 -42.58 16.78
N GLU A 626 9.00 -42.52 16.34
CA GLU A 626 8.10 -41.38 16.61
C GLU A 626 7.83 -41.18 18.11
N ARG A 627 7.67 -42.25 18.89
CA ARG A 627 7.47 -42.16 20.35
C ARG A 627 8.72 -41.68 21.05
N ASP A 628 9.88 -42.17 20.65
CA ASP A 628 11.16 -41.79 21.22
C ASP A 628 11.45 -40.30 20.92
N ALA A 629 11.22 -39.85 19.68
CA ALA A 629 11.30 -38.44 19.28
C ALA A 629 10.29 -37.56 20.04
N ALA A 630 9.04 -38.01 20.22
CA ALA A 630 8.02 -37.28 20.98
C ALA A 630 8.32 -37.22 22.49
N GLN A 631 9.06 -38.19 23.05
CA GLN A 631 9.55 -38.13 24.42
C GLN A 631 10.68 -37.12 24.56
N GLU A 632 11.62 -37.08 23.62
CA GLU A 632 12.73 -36.13 23.65
C GLU A 632 12.26 -34.69 23.43
N ALA A 633 11.34 -34.45 22.48
CA ALA A 633 10.70 -33.15 22.30
C ALA A 633 9.95 -32.68 23.57
N ARG A 634 9.34 -33.59 24.32
CA ARG A 634 8.73 -33.28 25.63
C ARG A 634 9.77 -32.90 26.69
N ARG A 635 10.95 -33.53 26.71
CA ARG A 635 12.05 -33.18 27.62
C ARG A 635 12.58 -31.78 27.31
N VAL A 636 12.87 -31.48 26.04
CA VAL A 636 13.29 -30.15 25.60
C VAL A 636 12.26 -29.09 25.98
N ALA A 637 10.98 -29.30 25.68
CA ALA A 637 9.91 -28.36 26.02
C ALA A 637 9.65 -28.17 27.52
N ILE A 638 10.04 -29.13 28.37
CA ILE A 638 10.02 -28.99 29.84
C ILE A 638 11.20 -28.11 30.28
N GLU A 639 12.38 -28.33 29.71
CA GLU A 639 13.59 -27.58 30.06
C GLU A 639 13.55 -26.13 29.57
N GLU A 640 13.03 -25.88 28.37
CA GLU A 640 12.74 -24.53 27.88
C GLU A 640 11.79 -23.76 28.82
N LYS A 641 10.75 -24.44 29.33
CA LYS A 641 9.83 -23.85 30.32
C LYS A 641 10.51 -23.58 31.67
N ARG A 642 11.46 -24.41 32.09
CA ARG A 642 12.28 -24.19 33.29
C ARG A 642 13.14 -22.94 33.11
N LEU A 643 13.89 -22.87 32.02
CA LEU A 643 14.75 -21.73 31.68
C LEU A 643 13.95 -20.42 31.53
N ALA A 644 12.79 -20.46 30.88
CA ALA A 644 11.90 -19.29 30.77
C ALA A 644 11.36 -18.83 32.14
N ALA A 645 11.02 -19.76 33.04
CA ALA A 645 10.58 -19.43 34.40
C ALA A 645 11.71 -18.82 35.24
N GLU A 646 12.94 -19.32 35.11
CA GLU A 646 14.14 -18.79 35.75
C GLU A 646 14.50 -17.39 35.22
N ALA A 647 14.46 -17.18 33.90
CA ALA A 647 14.64 -15.88 33.27
C ALA A 647 13.59 -14.85 33.75
N ALA A 648 12.32 -15.24 33.80
CA ALA A 648 11.24 -14.38 34.32
C ALA A 648 11.42 -14.07 35.83
N ALA A 649 11.99 -14.98 36.62
CA ALA A 649 12.34 -14.71 38.01
C ALA A 649 13.53 -13.74 38.14
N ALA A 650 14.54 -13.86 37.27
CA ALA A 650 15.67 -12.94 37.20
C ALA A 650 15.24 -11.53 36.74
N GLN A 651 14.28 -11.41 35.82
CA GLN A 651 13.66 -10.15 35.39
C GLN A 651 12.99 -9.46 36.59
N ARG A 652 12.06 -10.15 37.29
CA ARG A 652 11.36 -9.61 38.47
C ARG A 652 12.31 -9.11 39.56
N ARG A 653 13.45 -9.79 39.77
CA ARG A 653 14.50 -9.34 40.70
C ARG A 653 15.18 -8.05 40.23
N ALA A 654 15.48 -7.93 38.93
CA ALA A 654 16.04 -6.71 38.36
C ALA A 654 15.06 -5.52 38.45
N ASP A 655 13.79 -5.74 38.13
CA ASP A 655 12.73 -4.71 38.21
C ASP A 655 12.54 -4.21 39.64
N TYR A 656 12.58 -5.11 40.63
CA TYR A 656 12.53 -4.75 42.05
C TYR A 656 13.73 -3.88 42.46
N VAL A 657 14.95 -4.22 42.02
CA VAL A 657 16.16 -3.41 42.29
C VAL A 657 16.07 -2.05 41.61
N ALA A 658 15.63 -1.99 40.35
CA ALA A 658 15.46 -0.73 39.61
C ALA A 658 14.42 0.17 40.28
N LYS A 659 13.28 -0.38 40.72
CA LYS A 659 12.25 0.36 41.46
C LYS A 659 12.77 0.91 42.79
N LYS A 660 13.56 0.12 43.53
CA LYS A 660 14.21 0.57 44.79
C LYS A 660 15.19 1.71 44.53
N GLN A 661 16.06 1.59 43.53
CA GLN A 661 17.01 2.65 43.17
C GLN A 661 16.30 3.93 42.69
N ASN A 662 15.22 3.81 41.91
CA ASN A 662 14.49 4.99 41.43
C ASN A 662 13.77 5.72 42.59
N ALA A 663 13.21 5.00 43.57
CA ALA A 663 12.63 5.60 44.78
C ALA A 663 13.71 6.31 45.64
N GLU A 664 14.93 5.78 45.69
CA GLU A 664 16.06 6.39 46.38
C GLU A 664 16.55 7.66 45.65
N GLN A 665 16.64 7.63 44.32
CA GLN A 665 16.92 8.82 43.50
C GLN A 665 15.84 9.91 43.67
N GLU A 666 14.57 9.54 43.74
CA GLU A 666 13.48 10.49 43.99
C GLU A 666 13.55 11.12 45.39
N ARG A 667 14.01 10.36 46.41
CA ARG A 667 14.27 10.91 47.75
C ARG A 667 15.41 11.92 47.71
N LEU A 668 16.54 11.58 47.07
CA LEU A 668 17.70 12.46 46.91
C LEU A 668 17.35 13.72 46.12
N ALA A 669 16.53 13.63 45.07
CA ALA A 669 16.05 14.78 44.32
C ALA A 669 15.21 15.73 45.19
N LYS A 670 14.30 15.20 46.03
CA LYS A 670 13.52 16.00 46.98
C LYS A 670 14.36 16.62 48.10
N GLU A 671 15.48 16.00 48.46
CA GLU A 671 16.46 16.57 49.41
C GLU A 671 17.27 17.70 48.74
N ALA A 672 17.70 17.52 47.49
CA ALA A 672 18.39 18.54 46.70
C ALA A 672 17.50 19.77 46.42
N GLU A 673 16.22 19.57 46.09
CA GLU A 673 15.26 20.66 45.89
C GLU A 673 15.06 21.50 47.16
N LYS A 674 15.00 20.83 48.34
CA LYS A 674 14.94 21.51 49.64
C LYS A 674 16.22 22.27 49.95
N ALA A 675 17.39 21.74 49.59
CA ALA A 675 18.66 22.44 49.74
C ALA A 675 18.74 23.68 48.84
N TYR A 676 18.33 23.56 47.57
CA TYR A 676 18.27 24.68 46.62
C TYR A 676 17.36 25.80 47.13
N LYS A 677 16.14 25.49 47.60
CA LYS A 677 15.21 26.48 48.15
C LYS A 677 15.74 27.19 49.41
N ARG A 678 16.59 26.53 50.20
CA ARG A 678 17.29 27.18 51.33
C ARG A 678 18.37 28.14 50.84
N ALA A 679 19.20 27.71 49.89
CA ALA A 679 20.23 28.56 49.29
C ALA A 679 19.64 29.80 48.59
N GLU A 680 18.49 29.67 47.93
CA GLU A 680 17.74 30.78 47.33
C GLU A 680 17.24 31.78 48.39
N GLN A 681 16.70 31.29 49.50
CA GLN A 681 16.29 32.14 50.63
C GLN A 681 17.48 32.84 51.31
N GLU A 682 18.63 32.17 51.41
CA GLU A 682 19.87 32.74 51.93
C GLU A 682 20.46 33.79 50.99
N ALA A 683 20.47 33.54 49.69
CA ALA A 683 20.88 34.49 48.67
C ALA A 683 20.00 35.76 48.70
N LYS A 684 18.68 35.60 48.78
CA LYS A 684 17.74 36.73 48.89
C LYS A 684 17.96 37.55 50.16
N ARG A 685 18.17 36.89 51.32
CA ARG A 685 18.54 37.58 52.57
C ARG A 685 19.87 38.32 52.47
N ALA A 686 20.85 37.77 51.75
CA ALA A 686 22.13 38.42 51.52
C ALA A 686 21.98 39.64 50.58
N GLU A 687 21.09 39.58 49.60
CA GLU A 687 20.75 40.70 48.72
C GLU A 687 20.00 41.81 49.48
N ASP A 688 18.96 41.47 50.27
CA ASP A 688 18.26 42.41 51.15
C ASP A 688 19.24 43.10 52.13
N ALA A 689 20.23 42.35 52.64
CA ALA A 689 21.27 42.89 53.51
C ALA A 689 22.24 43.83 52.76
N ARG A 690 22.59 43.53 51.51
CA ARG A 690 23.39 44.42 50.64
C ARG A 690 22.64 45.72 50.35
N GLN A 691 21.36 45.63 49.95
CA GLN A 691 20.53 46.81 49.68
C GLN A 691 20.39 47.71 50.91
N ARG A 692 20.21 47.13 52.12
CA ARG A 692 20.23 47.89 53.38
C ARG A 692 21.59 48.52 53.68
N ALA A 693 22.69 47.79 53.45
CA ALA A 693 24.04 48.33 53.64
C ALA A 693 24.33 49.48 52.66
N GLU A 694 23.82 49.39 51.44
CA GLU A 694 23.94 50.42 50.41
C GLU A 694 23.02 51.63 50.67
N GLU A 695 21.82 51.43 51.22
CA GLU A 695 20.97 52.52 51.72
C GLU A 695 21.61 53.25 52.90
N LEU A 696 22.20 52.51 53.85
CA LEU A 696 22.98 53.08 54.96
C LEU A 696 24.23 53.80 54.46
N ARG A 697 24.92 53.26 53.44
CA ARG A 697 26.04 53.91 52.78
C ARG A 697 25.62 55.20 52.07
N ARG A 698 24.49 55.22 51.37
CA ARG A 698 23.95 56.42 50.71
C ARG A 698 23.54 57.49 51.73
N LYS A 699 23.01 57.09 52.89
CA LYS A 699 22.77 57.99 54.03
C LYS A 699 24.09 58.53 54.61
N ALA A 700 25.13 57.71 54.72
CA ALA A 700 26.46 58.12 55.18
C ALA A 700 27.20 59.01 54.18
N GLU A 701 27.10 58.76 52.87
CA GLU A 701 27.69 59.58 51.80
C GLU A 701 26.98 60.94 51.69
N ASN A 702 25.65 60.98 51.83
CA ASN A 702 24.91 62.25 51.97
C ASN A 702 25.32 63.04 53.23
N ALA A 703 25.73 62.36 54.31
CA ALA A 703 26.30 62.99 55.50
C ALA A 703 27.79 63.36 55.37
N ARG A 704 28.46 62.98 54.25
CA ARG A 704 29.89 63.20 53.99
C ARG A 704 30.18 64.21 52.88
N ALA A 705 29.18 65.00 52.48
CA ALA A 705 29.34 66.14 51.57
C ALA A 705 30.10 67.31 52.23
N GLY A 706 31.36 67.08 52.59
CA GLY A 706 32.27 68.04 53.20
C GLY A 706 33.61 67.40 53.56
N ILE A 707 34.71 68.09 53.23
CA ILE A 707 36.13 67.73 53.41
C ILE A 707 36.76 66.91 52.24
N PRO A 708 37.85 67.38 51.61
CA PRO A 708 38.57 66.68 50.52
C PRO A 708 39.92 66.06 50.92
N SER A 709 40.55 65.37 49.94
CA SER A 709 42.00 65.05 49.76
C SER A 709 42.61 63.72 50.28
N GLY A 710 43.57 63.16 49.52
CA GLY A 710 44.53 62.11 49.95
C GLY A 710 44.67 60.85 49.05
N PRO A 711 45.87 60.45 48.53
CA PRO A 711 46.00 59.36 47.53
C PRO A 711 46.88 58.11 47.88
N LEU A 712 46.56 56.95 47.22
CA LEU A 712 47.42 55.76 46.94
C LEU A 712 47.97 54.90 48.12
N PRO A 713 48.53 53.66 47.93
CA PRO A 713 48.66 52.76 46.77
C PRO A 713 48.13 51.29 47.01
N ALA A 714 48.58 50.28 46.22
CA ALA A 714 47.97 48.95 46.05
C ALA A 714 48.71 47.70 46.62
N VAL A 715 47.94 46.64 46.94
CA VAL A 715 48.26 45.18 47.14
C VAL A 715 46.93 44.39 46.96
N GLY A 716 46.80 43.10 46.56
CA GLY A 716 47.72 42.09 45.98
C GLY A 716 47.33 40.62 46.33
N SER A 717 47.13 39.73 45.32
CA SER A 717 46.73 38.29 45.41
C SER A 717 45.33 37.97 46.01
N GLY A 718 44.63 36.86 45.68
CA GLY A 718 44.84 35.82 44.65
C GLY A 718 43.93 34.57 44.86
N ILE A 719 43.72 33.78 43.79
CA ILE A 719 43.31 32.33 43.76
C ILE A 719 41.96 31.91 44.41
N ALA A 720 41.00 31.41 43.59
CA ALA A 720 40.44 30.03 43.66
C ALA A 720 39.07 29.93 42.93
N ASP A 721 39.03 29.26 41.77
CA ASP A 721 37.78 28.87 41.10
C ASP A 721 37.23 27.51 41.59
N ALA A 722 35.93 27.32 41.46
CA ALA A 722 35.18 26.22 42.07
C ALA A 722 35.15 24.91 41.24
N PRO A 723 35.07 23.73 41.89
CA PRO A 723 34.91 22.44 41.20
C PRO A 723 33.46 22.11 40.86
N GLN A 724 33.21 21.51 39.68
CA GLN A 724 31.93 20.88 39.32
C GLN A 724 31.92 19.37 39.64
N PRO A 725 30.75 18.78 39.97
CA PRO A 725 30.63 17.37 40.36
C PRO A 725 30.41 16.40 39.16
N PRO A 726 30.77 15.10 39.31
CA PRO A 726 30.71 14.11 38.24
C PRO A 726 29.33 13.43 38.07
N ARG A 727 29.05 12.91 36.87
CA ARG A 727 27.91 12.02 36.60
C ARG A 727 28.38 10.57 36.44
N GLY A 728 27.82 9.66 37.23
CA GLY A 728 28.05 8.21 37.15
C GLY A 728 27.12 7.51 36.16
N GLY A 729 27.55 6.35 35.65
CA GLY A 729 26.83 5.58 34.62
C GLY A 729 25.73 4.62 35.14
N ARG A 730 25.06 3.95 34.20
CA ARG A 730 24.06 2.89 34.43
C ARG A 730 24.08 1.89 33.22
N PRO A 731 23.34 0.77 33.24
CA PRO A 731 23.94 -0.55 33.47
C PRO A 731 23.93 -1.48 32.24
N THR A 732 24.75 -2.53 32.27
CA THR A 732 24.88 -3.56 31.22
C THR A 732 23.98 -4.79 31.45
N LYS A 733 23.44 -5.36 30.37
CA LYS A 733 22.83 -6.70 30.24
C LYS A 733 22.45 -6.95 28.75
N PRO A 734 22.29 -8.21 28.29
CA PRO A 734 23.27 -9.29 28.26
C PRO A 734 23.59 -9.72 26.80
N ASP A 735 24.62 -10.55 26.60
CA ASP A 735 25.00 -11.09 25.29
C ASP A 735 24.08 -12.25 24.85
N VAL A 736 23.61 -12.21 23.60
CA VAL A 736 22.99 -13.33 22.87
C VAL A 736 23.43 -13.29 21.39
N SER A 737 24.72 -13.42 21.15
CA SER A 737 25.30 -13.58 19.80
C SER A 737 25.59 -15.06 19.51
N GLY A 738 24.66 -15.77 18.87
CA GLY A 738 24.80 -17.23 18.72
C GLY A 738 23.73 -17.98 17.94
N ILE A 739 23.32 -17.51 16.76
CA ILE A 739 22.56 -18.32 15.79
C ILE A 739 23.20 -18.15 14.40
N PRO A 740 23.74 -19.22 13.77
CA PRO A 740 24.28 -19.14 12.42
C PRO A 740 23.15 -19.00 11.38
N PRO A 741 23.37 -18.25 10.28
CA PRO A 741 22.37 -18.10 9.23
C PRO A 741 22.15 -19.42 8.49
N ALA A 742 20.89 -19.84 8.37
CA ALA A 742 20.52 -21.01 7.58
C ALA A 742 20.78 -20.78 6.09
N ALA A 743 21.43 -21.75 5.43
CA ALA A 743 21.69 -21.68 3.99
C ALA A 743 20.38 -21.73 3.17
N PRO A 744 20.28 -20.98 2.05
CA PRO A 744 19.10 -20.99 1.21
C PRO A 744 18.92 -22.34 0.50
N MET A 745 17.76 -22.98 0.69
CA MET A 745 17.41 -24.20 -0.02
C MET A 745 17.02 -23.90 -1.49
N PRO A 746 17.32 -24.80 -2.44
CA PRO A 746 17.01 -24.59 -3.85
C PRO A 746 15.50 -24.63 -4.13
N LEU A 747 15.08 -23.87 -5.14
CA LEU A 747 13.68 -23.76 -5.59
C LEU A 747 13.13 -25.12 -6.11
N PRO A 748 12.01 -25.63 -5.58
CA PRO A 748 11.42 -26.88 -6.08
C PRO A 748 10.75 -26.72 -7.45
N THR A 749 10.97 -27.71 -8.31
CA THR A 749 10.21 -27.95 -9.56
C THR A 749 8.74 -28.28 -9.29
N MET A 750 7.87 -28.13 -10.28
CA MET A 750 6.43 -28.36 -10.08
C MET A 750 6.10 -29.82 -9.73
N PRO A 751 5.30 -30.06 -8.67
CA PRO A 751 4.84 -31.40 -8.30
C PRO A 751 3.89 -31.96 -9.36
N THR A 752 4.10 -33.23 -9.70
CA THR A 752 3.35 -33.94 -10.75
C THR A 752 2.99 -35.37 -10.32
N SER A 753 2.85 -35.62 -9.01
CA SER A 753 2.50 -36.92 -8.44
C SER A 753 1.17 -36.89 -7.68
N ALA A 754 0.50 -38.05 -7.60
CA ALA A 754 -0.71 -38.21 -6.80
C ALA A 754 -0.45 -38.11 -5.28
N SER A 755 0.81 -38.29 -4.85
CA SER A 755 1.23 -38.11 -3.45
C SER A 755 1.19 -36.62 -3.06
N ASP A 756 1.75 -35.76 -3.91
CA ASP A 756 1.85 -34.31 -3.69
C ASP A 756 0.45 -33.69 -3.54
N ILE A 757 -0.53 -34.17 -4.32
CA ILE A 757 -1.93 -33.74 -4.25
C ILE A 757 -2.59 -34.17 -2.93
N ALA A 758 -2.25 -35.37 -2.42
CA ALA A 758 -2.77 -35.86 -1.15
C ALA A 758 -2.19 -35.07 0.04
N GLU A 759 -0.90 -34.77 0.00
CA GLU A 759 -0.19 -33.99 1.02
C GLU A 759 -0.62 -32.50 1.01
N ALA A 760 -0.76 -31.89 -0.17
CA ALA A 760 -1.33 -30.55 -0.31
C ALA A 760 -2.73 -30.40 0.32
N ARG A 761 -3.54 -31.48 0.30
CA ARG A 761 -4.87 -31.52 0.92
C ARG A 761 -4.79 -31.62 2.45
N VAL A 762 -3.78 -32.27 3.00
CA VAL A 762 -3.56 -32.34 4.46
C VAL A 762 -3.21 -30.94 4.99
N HIS A 763 -2.22 -30.27 4.38
CA HIS A 763 -1.88 -28.88 4.69
C HIS A 763 -3.09 -27.94 4.56
N PHE A 764 -3.90 -28.09 3.50
CA PHE A 764 -5.12 -27.29 3.36
C PHE A 764 -6.12 -27.50 4.51
N GLN A 765 -6.36 -28.75 4.92
CA GLN A 765 -7.26 -29.06 6.03
C GLN A 765 -6.74 -28.55 7.38
N GLN A 766 -5.42 -28.62 7.61
CA GLN A 766 -4.77 -28.03 8.78
C GLN A 766 -4.91 -26.51 8.80
N GLY A 767 -4.66 -25.84 7.67
CA GLY A 767 -4.87 -24.40 7.52
C GLY A 767 -6.32 -23.97 7.80
N VAL A 768 -7.31 -24.72 7.29
CA VAL A 768 -8.74 -24.45 7.59
C VAL A 768 -9.04 -24.60 9.08
N ALA A 769 -8.49 -25.63 9.75
CA ALA A 769 -8.69 -25.83 11.18
C ALA A 769 -8.07 -24.69 12.02
N LEU A 770 -6.83 -24.30 11.71
CA LEU A 770 -6.10 -23.21 12.38
C LEU A 770 -6.80 -21.86 12.18
N TYR A 771 -7.25 -21.58 10.95
CA TYR A 771 -8.03 -20.40 10.62
C TYR A 771 -9.34 -20.34 11.44
N GLY A 772 -10.03 -21.48 11.57
CA GLY A 772 -11.23 -21.61 12.40
C GLY A 772 -10.99 -21.38 13.90
N THR A 773 -9.76 -21.61 14.38
CA THR A 773 -9.35 -21.27 15.76
C THR A 773 -8.82 -19.84 15.93
N GLY A 774 -8.75 -19.05 14.85
CA GLY A 774 -8.21 -17.68 14.87
C GLY A 774 -6.68 -17.58 14.86
N ASP A 775 -5.97 -18.70 14.72
CA ASP A 775 -4.51 -18.70 14.51
C ASP A 775 -4.20 -18.47 13.04
N TYR A 776 -4.39 -17.23 12.60
CA TYR A 776 -4.16 -16.82 11.22
C TYR A 776 -2.68 -16.93 10.80
N ALA A 777 -1.75 -16.91 11.76
CA ALA A 777 -0.32 -17.03 11.50
C ALA A 777 0.06 -18.46 11.12
N ALA A 778 -0.34 -19.44 11.93
CA ALA A 778 -0.13 -20.85 11.59
C ALA A 778 -0.98 -21.26 10.36
N ALA A 779 -2.21 -20.76 10.25
CA ALA A 779 -3.06 -21.02 9.08
C ALA A 779 -2.43 -20.53 7.76
N LEU A 780 -1.80 -19.35 7.76
CA LEU A 780 -1.11 -18.81 6.60
C LEU A 780 0.03 -19.75 6.15
N VAL A 781 0.86 -20.23 7.08
CA VAL A 781 1.97 -21.16 6.79
C VAL A 781 1.45 -22.45 6.15
N GLU A 782 0.36 -23.01 6.67
CA GLU A 782 -0.25 -24.23 6.13
C GLU A 782 -0.91 -24.01 4.75
N PHE A 783 -1.59 -22.87 4.54
CA PHE A 783 -2.13 -22.54 3.21
C PHE A 783 -1.02 -22.27 2.18
N GLU A 784 0.09 -21.64 2.57
CA GLU A 784 1.27 -21.46 1.72
C GLU A 784 1.98 -22.79 1.42
N ALA A 785 2.03 -23.72 2.38
CA ALA A 785 2.50 -25.09 2.14
C ALA A 785 1.62 -25.81 1.12
N SER A 786 0.29 -25.79 1.33
CA SER A 786 -0.68 -26.34 0.40
C SER A 786 -0.56 -25.76 -1.01
N TYR A 787 -0.44 -24.43 -1.15
CA TYR A 787 -0.32 -23.77 -2.45
C TYR A 787 1.02 -24.02 -3.14
N ARG A 788 2.11 -24.19 -2.38
CA ARG A 788 3.41 -24.64 -2.93
C ARG A 788 3.32 -26.06 -3.51
N MET A 789 2.64 -26.97 -2.81
CA MET A 789 2.46 -28.37 -3.22
C MET A 789 1.38 -28.54 -4.32
N ASN A 790 0.39 -27.66 -4.40
CA ASN A 790 -0.64 -27.69 -5.45
C ASN A 790 -1.19 -26.28 -5.67
N ARG A 791 -0.82 -25.63 -6.78
CA ARG A 791 -1.06 -24.20 -7.09
C ARG A 791 -2.52 -23.88 -7.46
N GLN A 792 -3.49 -24.46 -6.75
CA GLN A 792 -4.92 -24.26 -6.99
C GLN A 792 -5.34 -22.83 -6.65
N PRO A 793 -6.07 -22.12 -7.53
CA PRO A 793 -6.50 -20.74 -7.28
C PRO A 793 -7.29 -20.57 -5.98
N PHE A 794 -8.17 -21.52 -5.62
CA PHE A 794 -9.00 -21.38 -4.41
C PHE A 794 -8.19 -21.26 -3.10
N VAL A 795 -6.96 -21.78 -3.06
CA VAL A 795 -6.08 -21.66 -1.88
C VAL A 795 -5.59 -20.21 -1.72
N LEU A 796 -5.41 -19.44 -2.81
CA LEU A 796 -5.06 -18.02 -2.75
C LEU A 796 -6.12 -17.19 -1.99
N LYS A 797 -7.41 -17.51 -2.13
CA LYS A 797 -8.47 -16.82 -1.36
C LYS A 797 -8.28 -17.03 0.14
N ASN A 798 -7.88 -18.23 0.57
CA ASN A 798 -7.64 -18.53 1.98
C ASN A 798 -6.32 -17.91 2.50
N ILE A 799 -5.27 -17.84 1.67
CA ILE A 799 -4.03 -17.09 1.97
C ILE A 799 -4.37 -15.61 2.19
N GLY A 800 -5.11 -14.98 1.28
CA GLY A 800 -5.51 -13.57 1.39
C GLY A 800 -6.42 -13.30 2.60
N LEU A 801 -7.32 -14.24 2.94
CA LEU A 801 -8.13 -14.14 4.15
C LEU A 801 -7.30 -14.27 5.43
N ALA A 802 -6.30 -15.17 5.48
CA ALA A 802 -5.39 -15.29 6.60
C ALA A 802 -4.50 -14.04 6.76
N GLN A 803 -3.98 -13.50 5.66
CA GLN A 803 -3.26 -12.22 5.64
C GLN A 803 -4.14 -11.05 6.14
N LYS A 804 -5.41 -10.99 5.73
CA LYS A 804 -6.39 -10.02 6.26
C LYS A 804 -6.59 -10.19 7.77
N GLY A 805 -6.71 -11.43 8.26
CA GLY A 805 -6.80 -11.73 9.71
C GLY A 805 -5.56 -11.32 10.52
N LEU A 806 -4.40 -11.25 9.86
CA LEU A 806 -3.14 -10.74 10.41
C LEU A 806 -2.94 -9.23 10.20
N PHE A 807 -3.95 -8.50 9.71
CA PHE A 807 -3.87 -7.07 9.36
C PHE A 807 -2.82 -6.74 8.26
N ARG A 808 -2.36 -7.74 7.51
CA ARG A 808 -1.37 -7.60 6.41
C ARG A 808 -2.07 -7.22 5.10
N TYR A 809 -2.71 -6.06 5.09
CA TYR A 809 -3.66 -5.68 4.03
C TYR A 809 -3.02 -5.54 2.64
N SER A 810 -1.80 -5.00 2.53
CA SER A 810 -1.07 -4.91 1.25
C SER A 810 -0.79 -6.27 0.62
N GLU A 811 -0.38 -7.27 1.41
CA GLU A 811 -0.19 -8.65 0.95
C GLU A 811 -1.53 -9.34 0.62
N ALA A 812 -2.57 -9.11 1.43
CA ALA A 812 -3.90 -9.64 1.20
C ALA A 812 -4.49 -9.13 -0.13
N ILE A 813 -4.34 -7.83 -0.42
CA ILE A 813 -4.73 -7.22 -1.70
C ILE A 813 -3.99 -7.89 -2.86
N ALA A 814 -2.65 -7.96 -2.82
CA ALA A 814 -1.87 -8.58 -3.89
C ALA A 814 -2.24 -10.06 -4.12
N THR A 815 -2.54 -10.79 -3.04
CA THR A 815 -2.97 -12.20 -3.11
C THR A 815 -4.39 -12.34 -3.68
N PHE A 816 -5.32 -11.44 -3.34
CA PHE A 816 -6.66 -11.42 -3.93
C PHE A 816 -6.66 -10.97 -5.40
N GLU A 817 -5.84 -10.00 -5.78
CA GLU A 817 -5.62 -9.62 -7.18
C GLU A 817 -5.02 -10.79 -7.99
N LYS A 818 -4.11 -11.56 -7.38
CA LYS A 818 -3.61 -12.82 -7.95
C LYS A 818 -4.68 -13.91 -8.06
N TYR A 819 -5.59 -14.01 -7.08
CA TYR A 819 -6.73 -14.93 -7.15
C TYR A 819 -7.69 -14.56 -8.29
N LEU A 820 -8.03 -13.28 -8.44
CA LEU A 820 -8.93 -12.77 -9.48
C LEU A 820 -8.32 -12.90 -10.89
N SER A 821 -7.01 -12.74 -11.03
CA SER A 821 -6.30 -12.94 -12.31
C SER A 821 -5.98 -14.40 -12.64
N SER A 822 -6.19 -15.35 -11.71
CA SER A 822 -5.94 -16.78 -11.92
C SER A 822 -7.08 -17.46 -12.70
N SER A 823 -7.06 -17.35 -14.02
CA SER A 823 -8.08 -17.94 -14.91
C SER A 823 -7.97 -19.46 -15.04
N THR A 824 -8.76 -20.19 -14.25
CA THR A 824 -9.11 -21.60 -14.52
C THR A 824 -10.47 -21.72 -15.21
N LYS A 825 -10.79 -22.90 -15.79
CA LYS A 825 -12.07 -23.17 -16.48
C LYS A 825 -13.33 -23.01 -15.61
N LEU A 826 -13.17 -22.90 -14.28
CA LEU A 826 -14.21 -22.36 -13.41
C LEU A 826 -13.91 -20.88 -13.17
N THR A 827 -14.87 -20.03 -13.53
CA THR A 827 -14.98 -18.66 -13.00
C THR A 827 -14.83 -18.71 -11.47
N PRO A 828 -14.07 -17.80 -10.85
CA PRO A 828 -14.02 -17.71 -9.39
C PRO A 828 -15.44 -17.69 -8.84
N PRO A 829 -15.82 -18.56 -7.87
CA PRO A 829 -17.22 -18.68 -7.45
C PRO A 829 -17.77 -17.43 -6.73
N ASP A 830 -16.92 -16.44 -6.45
CA ASP A 830 -17.32 -15.14 -5.93
C ASP A 830 -16.25 -14.07 -6.22
N PRO A 831 -16.28 -13.42 -7.41
CA PRO A 831 -15.37 -12.34 -7.73
C PRO A 831 -15.80 -11.04 -7.03
N GLY A 832 -17.10 -10.76 -6.94
CA GLY A 832 -17.65 -9.53 -6.36
C GLY A 832 -17.28 -9.32 -4.88
N GLN A 833 -17.44 -10.33 -4.03
CA GLN A 833 -16.99 -10.22 -2.62
C GLN A 833 -15.48 -10.02 -2.53
N THR A 834 -14.71 -10.64 -3.43
CA THR A 834 -13.24 -10.54 -3.39
C THR A 834 -12.77 -9.16 -3.88
N GLN A 835 -13.45 -8.59 -4.87
CA GLN A 835 -13.29 -7.20 -5.31
C GLN A 835 -13.62 -6.21 -4.19
N GLN A 836 -14.74 -6.43 -3.48
CA GLN A 836 -15.13 -5.58 -2.34
C GLN A 836 -14.11 -5.67 -1.19
N LEU A 837 -13.60 -6.87 -0.88
CA LEU A 837 -12.51 -7.04 0.10
C LEU A 837 -11.26 -6.24 -0.27
N ILE A 838 -10.91 -6.15 -1.56
CA ILE A 838 -9.80 -5.31 -2.02
C ILE A 838 -10.11 -3.82 -1.83
N ILE A 839 -11.33 -3.37 -2.15
CA ILE A 839 -11.77 -1.97 -1.96
C ILE A 839 -11.73 -1.59 -0.47
N ASP A 840 -12.33 -2.41 0.39
CA ASP A 840 -12.38 -2.19 1.85
C ASP A 840 -10.97 -2.12 2.45
N MET A 841 -10.06 -2.99 2.02
CA MET A 841 -8.67 -2.97 2.51
C MET A 841 -7.85 -1.81 1.95
N LYS A 842 -8.06 -1.41 0.69
CA LYS A 842 -7.40 -0.21 0.11
C LYS A 842 -7.81 1.06 0.85
N ALA A 843 -9.06 1.14 1.32
CA ALA A 843 -9.53 2.24 2.16
C ALA A 843 -8.90 2.27 3.58
N LEU A 844 -8.24 1.18 4.01
CA LEU A 844 -7.50 1.07 5.29
C LEU A 844 -5.98 1.24 5.13
N LEU A 845 -5.50 1.55 3.92
CA LEU A 845 -4.10 1.85 3.65
C LEU A 845 -3.86 3.37 3.56
N ALA A 846 -2.60 3.76 3.67
CA ALA A 846 -2.11 5.07 3.29
C ALA A 846 -0.71 4.99 2.68
N ASP A 847 -0.42 5.90 1.75
CA ASP A 847 0.86 5.97 1.06
C ASP A 847 1.90 6.71 1.91
N VAL A 848 2.99 6.02 2.24
CA VAL A 848 4.10 6.54 3.02
C VAL A 848 5.34 6.70 2.13
N THR A 849 5.78 7.93 1.96
CA THR A 849 7.03 8.27 1.25
C THR A 849 8.17 8.32 2.27
N LEU A 850 9.20 7.51 2.07
CA LEU A 850 10.35 7.42 2.97
C LEU A 850 11.64 7.86 2.26
N THR A 851 12.28 8.88 2.82
CA THR A 851 13.61 9.35 2.41
C THR A 851 14.61 9.04 3.52
N VAL A 852 15.69 8.31 3.21
CA VAL A 852 16.77 8.03 4.18
C VAL A 852 18.09 8.56 3.63
N THR A 853 18.84 9.27 4.47
CA THR A 853 20.20 9.74 4.16
C THR A 853 21.20 9.01 5.06
N PRO A 854 22.25 8.35 4.52
CA PRO A 854 22.58 8.23 3.10
C PRO A 854 21.66 7.27 2.32
N ASP A 855 21.71 7.37 1.00
CA ASP A 855 21.18 6.36 0.09
C ASP A 855 21.90 5.01 0.26
N GLY A 856 21.24 3.92 -0.15
CA GLY A 856 21.71 2.55 0.04
C GLY A 856 21.41 1.97 1.43
N ALA A 857 20.71 2.70 2.30
CA ALA A 857 20.31 2.23 3.61
C ALA A 857 19.23 1.12 3.50
N GLN A 858 19.42 0.02 4.23
CA GLN A 858 18.41 -1.02 4.36
C GLN A 858 17.28 -0.57 5.28
N VAL A 859 16.06 -0.59 4.78
CA VAL A 859 14.85 -0.24 5.54
C VAL A 859 14.07 -1.50 5.90
N SER A 860 13.57 -1.54 7.12
CA SER A 860 12.55 -2.47 7.57
C SER A 860 11.37 -1.73 8.21
N VAL A 861 10.18 -2.33 8.10
CA VAL A 861 8.95 -1.87 8.75
C VAL A 861 8.37 -3.03 9.56
N ASP A 862 8.09 -2.79 10.83
CA ASP A 862 7.64 -3.80 11.81
C ASP A 862 8.54 -5.04 11.88
N GLY A 863 9.85 -4.84 11.70
CA GLY A 863 10.87 -5.89 11.67
C GLY A 863 10.99 -6.65 10.34
N ARG A 864 10.24 -6.27 9.29
CA ARG A 864 10.34 -6.86 7.95
C ARG A 864 11.06 -5.93 6.99
N VAL A 865 12.15 -6.40 6.39
CA VAL A 865 12.92 -5.65 5.36
C VAL A 865 12.02 -5.35 4.16
N VAL A 866 11.93 -4.06 3.78
CA VAL A 866 11.17 -3.59 2.61
C VAL A 866 12.06 -3.28 1.41
N GLY A 867 13.34 -2.96 1.62
CA GLY A 867 14.29 -2.70 0.53
C GLY A 867 15.51 -1.88 0.96
N LEU A 868 16.24 -1.37 -0.03
CA LEU A 868 17.29 -0.37 0.11
C LEU A 868 16.77 1.01 -0.34
N THR A 869 17.29 2.11 0.20
CA THR A 869 16.96 3.47 -0.28
C THR A 869 17.77 3.88 -1.51
N PRO A 870 17.22 4.74 -2.40
CA PRO A 870 15.82 5.18 -2.46
C PRO A 870 14.88 4.03 -2.80
N LEU A 871 13.73 3.95 -2.11
CA LEU A 871 12.76 2.88 -2.38
C LEU A 871 12.08 3.11 -3.74
N PRO A 872 11.86 2.06 -4.56
CA PRO A 872 11.34 2.21 -5.92
C PRO A 872 9.85 2.57 -5.99
N ASN A 873 9.11 2.37 -4.89
CA ASN A 873 7.67 2.63 -4.77
C ASN A 873 7.37 3.28 -3.41
N VAL A 874 6.24 4.00 -3.31
CA VAL A 874 5.68 4.42 -2.01
C VAL A 874 5.30 3.20 -1.17
N LEU A 875 5.48 3.28 0.15
CA LEU A 875 5.15 2.22 1.09
C LEU A 875 3.66 2.32 1.46
N GLN A 876 2.85 1.35 1.05
CA GLN A 876 1.45 1.30 1.49
C GLN A 876 1.34 0.60 2.85
N LEU A 877 1.15 1.40 3.91
CA LEU A 877 1.03 0.92 5.28
C LEU A 877 -0.43 0.96 5.75
N ALA A 878 -0.78 0.08 6.69
CA ALA A 878 -2.12 0.02 7.26
C ALA A 878 -2.37 1.18 8.24
N THR A 879 -3.62 1.38 8.66
CA THR A 879 -3.89 2.28 9.79
C THR A 879 -3.35 1.71 11.10
N GLY A 880 -2.62 2.52 11.85
CA GLY A 880 -2.07 2.13 13.15
C GLY A 880 -0.66 2.65 13.37
N THR A 881 0.00 2.12 14.40
CA THR A 881 1.41 2.43 14.70
C THR A 881 2.31 1.43 13.98
N HIS A 882 3.23 1.93 13.17
CA HIS A 882 4.24 1.16 12.46
C HIS A 882 5.65 1.58 12.92
N SER A 883 6.55 0.62 13.07
CA SER A 883 7.93 0.87 13.49
C SER A 883 8.88 0.77 12.29
N VAL A 884 9.39 1.91 11.82
CA VAL A 884 10.31 2.01 10.69
C VAL A 884 11.75 2.06 11.19
N GLU A 885 12.59 1.17 10.71
CA GLU A 885 13.99 1.07 11.10
C GLU A 885 14.89 1.06 9.86
N ALA A 886 15.90 1.92 9.83
CA ALA A 886 16.83 2.08 8.73
C ALA A 886 18.28 1.92 9.20
N SER A 887 19.08 1.16 8.45
CA SER A 887 20.48 0.84 8.77
C SER A 887 21.39 0.96 7.54
N ALA A 888 22.64 1.36 7.74
CA ALA A 888 23.65 1.43 6.68
C ALA A 888 25.04 1.12 7.25
N GLU A 889 25.94 0.61 6.41
CA GLU A 889 27.30 0.25 6.83
C GLU A 889 28.10 1.48 7.27
N GLY A 890 28.68 1.44 8.47
CA GLY A 890 29.38 2.58 9.07
C GLY A 890 28.47 3.65 9.66
N TYR A 891 27.16 3.38 9.81
CA TYR A 891 26.19 4.29 10.43
C TYR A 891 25.44 3.61 11.60
N GLU A 892 25.05 4.41 12.59
CA GLU A 892 24.13 4.00 13.66
C GLU A 892 22.74 3.75 13.05
N PRO A 893 22.10 2.59 13.32
CA PRO A 893 20.74 2.33 12.86
C PRO A 893 19.76 3.29 13.54
N ALA A 894 18.85 3.87 12.77
CA ALA A 894 17.82 4.78 13.25
C ALA A 894 16.45 4.09 13.22
N LYS A 895 15.69 4.23 14.30
CA LYS A 895 14.34 3.68 14.45
C LYS A 895 13.33 4.79 14.77
N ARG A 896 12.17 4.75 14.13
CA ARG A 896 11.05 5.68 14.36
C ARG A 896 9.71 4.95 14.31
N ASP A 897 8.92 5.14 15.35
CA ASP A 897 7.51 4.74 15.34
C ASP A 897 6.68 5.87 14.69
N ILE A 898 5.87 5.52 13.70
CA ILE A 898 4.96 6.43 12.99
C ILE A 898 3.51 6.00 13.19
N MET A 899 2.61 6.98 13.30
CA MET A 899 1.16 6.74 13.30
C MET A 899 0.60 7.00 11.91
N VAL A 900 0.08 5.96 11.27
CA VAL A 900 -0.49 5.99 9.92
C VAL A 900 -2.02 6.05 10.02
N SER A 901 -2.64 6.96 9.25
CA SER A 901 -4.09 7.19 9.23
C SER A 901 -4.65 6.93 7.83
N ALA A 902 -5.82 6.29 7.72
CA ALA A 902 -6.41 5.86 6.44
C ALA A 902 -6.50 7.01 5.44
N GLY A 903 -5.99 6.78 4.21
CA GLY A 903 -6.05 7.75 3.12
C GLY A 903 -5.28 9.06 3.33
N VAL A 904 -4.50 9.20 4.41
CA VAL A 904 -3.66 10.39 4.67
C VAL A 904 -2.21 10.07 4.28
N PRO A 905 -1.68 10.60 3.16
CA PRO A 905 -0.30 10.35 2.77
C PRO A 905 0.67 10.95 3.80
N LEU A 906 1.75 10.22 4.08
CA LEU A 906 2.76 10.60 5.08
C LEU A 906 4.15 10.65 4.45
N THR A 907 4.91 11.71 4.71
CA THR A 907 6.33 11.77 4.35
C THR A 907 7.18 11.61 5.60
N LEU A 908 8.10 10.64 5.58
CA LEU A 908 9.05 10.38 6.66
C LEU A 908 10.47 10.58 6.14
N GLU A 909 11.22 11.45 6.81
CA GLU A 909 12.66 11.65 6.57
C GLU A 909 13.47 11.06 7.73
N MET A 910 14.55 10.36 7.42
CA MET A 910 15.47 9.77 8.41
C MET A 910 16.93 10.03 8.00
N ALA A 911 17.72 10.63 8.90
CA ALA A 911 19.15 10.80 8.70
C ALA A 911 19.91 9.88 9.66
N LEU A 912 20.73 8.98 9.11
CA LEU A 912 21.58 8.10 9.90
C LEU A 912 22.84 8.83 10.35
N LYS A 913 23.32 8.53 11.56
CA LYS A 913 24.56 9.12 12.10
C LYS A 913 25.75 8.24 11.74
N ARG A 914 26.80 8.80 11.16
CA ARG A 914 28.03 8.04 10.85
C ARG A 914 28.75 7.67 12.15
N ILE A 915 29.11 6.40 12.29
CA ILE A 915 29.92 5.91 13.41
C ILE A 915 31.34 6.44 13.21
N PRO A 916 31.96 7.11 14.21
CA PRO A 916 33.34 7.54 14.10
C PRO A 916 34.28 6.32 14.03
N THR A 917 35.39 6.45 13.30
CA THR A 917 36.44 5.40 13.17
C THR A 917 37.81 5.89 13.64
N THR A 918 37.84 7.09 14.24
CA THR A 918 39.02 7.87 14.58
C THR A 918 38.97 8.34 16.03
N GLY A 919 40.12 8.71 16.59
CA GLY A 919 40.27 9.40 17.86
C GLY A 919 41.26 10.56 17.75
N LYS A 920 41.13 11.58 18.62
CA LYS A 920 42.02 12.74 18.62
C LYS A 920 43.16 12.58 19.61
N VAL A 921 44.35 12.99 19.22
CA VAL A 921 45.57 12.90 20.01
C VAL A 921 46.26 14.25 20.10
N ARG A 922 46.50 14.73 21.32
CA ARG A 922 47.35 15.89 21.61
C ARG A 922 48.72 15.39 22.08
N ILE A 923 49.78 15.75 21.36
CA ILE A 923 51.17 15.34 21.67
C ILE A 923 51.95 16.57 22.11
N THR A 924 52.53 16.51 23.32
CA THR A 924 53.30 17.60 23.92
C THR A 924 54.71 17.12 24.34
N SER A 925 55.65 18.05 24.48
CA SER A 925 56.99 17.76 25.03
C SER A 925 57.55 18.99 25.73
N PRO A 926 58.38 18.86 26.78
CA PRO A 926 59.15 19.97 27.33
C PRO A 926 60.13 20.61 26.34
N ILE A 927 60.48 19.91 25.25
CA ILE A 927 61.38 20.44 24.21
C ILE A 927 60.57 21.10 23.09
N ALA A 928 60.62 22.43 23.05
CA ALA A 928 59.98 23.21 22.00
C ALA A 928 60.50 22.81 20.60
N ARG A 929 59.58 22.62 19.65
CA ARG A 929 59.85 22.21 18.26
C ARG A 929 60.53 20.84 18.11
N ALA A 930 60.35 19.92 19.05
CA ALA A 930 60.67 18.50 18.81
C ALA A 930 59.77 17.94 17.68
N THR A 931 60.36 17.19 16.76
CA THR A 931 59.69 16.59 15.60
C THR A 931 58.91 15.35 16.04
N VAL A 932 57.66 15.24 15.57
CA VAL A 932 56.78 14.10 15.79
C VAL A 932 56.64 13.31 14.51
N SER A 933 56.75 12.00 14.61
CA SER A 933 56.42 11.03 13.56
C SER A 933 55.47 9.96 14.09
N ILE A 934 54.48 9.60 13.28
CA ILE A 934 53.53 8.52 13.52
C ILE A 934 53.75 7.46 12.44
N ASP A 935 53.95 6.20 12.83
CA ASP A 935 54.19 5.06 11.94
C ASP A 935 55.32 5.32 10.91
N GLY A 936 56.38 5.99 11.37
CA GLY A 936 57.54 6.37 10.57
C GLY A 936 57.34 7.57 9.63
N LYS A 937 56.14 8.16 9.56
CA LYS A 937 55.87 9.37 8.77
C LYS A 937 55.99 10.62 9.64
N PRO A 938 56.79 11.64 9.28
CA PRO A 938 56.85 12.89 10.03
C PRO A 938 55.54 13.66 9.86
N VAL A 939 54.86 13.96 10.98
CA VAL A 939 53.54 14.62 11.01
C VAL A 939 53.61 16.09 11.43
N GLY A 940 54.68 16.51 12.10
CA GLY A 940 54.89 17.92 12.47
C GLY A 940 55.83 18.09 13.65
N THR A 941 55.60 19.13 14.47
CA THR A 941 56.38 19.42 15.68
C THR A 941 55.47 19.72 16.86
N VAL A 942 55.90 19.38 18.08
CA VAL A 942 55.12 19.61 19.31
C VAL A 942 55.00 21.10 19.69
N PRO A 943 53.88 21.53 20.29
CA PRO A 943 52.65 20.75 20.53
C PRO A 943 51.83 20.58 19.23
N ILE A 944 51.23 19.39 19.03
CA ILE A 944 50.42 19.08 17.85
C ILE A 944 49.15 18.31 18.24
N GLU A 945 48.06 18.58 17.51
CA GLU A 945 46.81 17.81 17.56
C GLU A 945 46.64 17.05 16.25
N LEU A 946 46.28 15.77 16.35
CA LEU A 946 46.13 14.85 15.23
C LEU A 946 44.87 14.02 15.40
N GLU A 947 44.20 13.71 14.30
CA GLU A 947 43.14 12.70 14.26
C GLU A 947 43.73 11.42 13.67
N LEU A 948 43.72 10.34 14.44
CA LEU A 948 44.28 9.03 14.08
C LEU A 948 43.17 7.98 14.02
N GLU A 949 43.37 6.93 13.23
CA GLU A 949 42.44 5.79 13.18
C GLU A 949 42.43 5.04 14.53
N SER A 950 41.34 4.32 14.83
CA SER A 950 41.32 3.48 16.02
C SER A 950 42.22 2.25 15.83
N GLY A 951 43.30 2.15 16.60
CA GLY A 951 44.30 1.11 16.45
C GLY A 951 45.58 1.40 17.24
N GLY A 952 46.59 0.56 17.04
CA GLY A 952 47.94 0.77 17.57
C GLY A 952 48.81 1.53 16.58
N HIS A 953 49.31 2.69 16.98
CA HIS A 953 50.23 3.53 16.22
C HIS A 953 51.60 3.61 16.92
N ARG A 954 52.69 3.67 16.15
CA ARG A 954 54.03 3.94 16.68
C ARG A 954 54.30 5.44 16.69
N LEU A 955 54.28 6.03 17.88
CA LEU A 955 54.70 7.41 18.12
C LEU A 955 56.22 7.46 18.29
N GLU A 956 56.90 8.29 17.52
CA GLU A 956 58.29 8.68 17.74
C GLU A 956 58.40 10.21 17.84
N VAL A 957 59.10 10.69 18.88
CA VAL A 957 59.41 12.11 19.07
C VAL A 957 60.91 12.29 19.15
N SER A 958 61.47 13.21 18.37
CA SER A 958 62.92 13.43 18.26
C SER A 958 63.29 14.92 18.32
N ALA A 959 64.47 15.23 18.86
CA ALA A 959 65.01 16.59 18.91
C ALA A 959 66.55 16.58 18.83
N PRO A 960 67.18 17.63 18.27
CA PRO A 960 68.64 17.71 18.20
C PRO A 960 69.31 17.54 19.57
N ASN A 961 70.39 16.76 19.63
CA ASN A 961 71.15 16.43 20.86
C ASN A 961 70.36 15.65 21.94
N HIS A 962 69.21 15.07 21.61
CA HIS A 962 68.41 14.22 22.50
C HIS A 962 68.24 12.82 21.89
N LYS A 963 68.04 11.81 22.74
CA LYS A 963 67.66 10.47 22.27
C LYS A 963 66.22 10.54 21.75
N PRO A 964 65.90 10.00 20.56
CA PRO A 964 64.52 9.86 20.14
C PRO A 964 63.78 8.93 21.12
N HIS A 965 62.51 9.25 21.38
CA HIS A 965 61.64 8.45 22.22
C HIS A 965 60.56 7.82 21.35
N SER A 966 60.52 6.48 21.33
CA SER A 966 59.50 5.71 20.62
C SER A 966 58.60 4.98 21.61
N THR A 967 57.29 5.11 21.44
CA THR A 967 56.23 4.52 22.27
C THR A 967 55.09 4.04 21.39
N GLU A 968 54.42 2.97 21.79
CA GLU A 968 53.21 2.50 21.13
C GLU A 968 51.97 3.18 21.74
N LEU A 969 51.09 3.62 20.85
CA LEU A 969 49.95 4.46 21.13
C LEU A 969 48.68 3.76 20.64
N VAL A 970 47.90 3.21 21.56
CA VAL A 970 46.57 2.66 21.25
C VAL A 970 45.52 3.76 21.32
N ILE A 971 44.80 3.96 20.21
CA ILE A 971 43.70 4.92 20.07
C ILE A 971 42.37 4.16 20.00
N LEU A 972 41.43 4.55 20.85
CA LEU A 972 40.05 4.06 20.80
C LEU A 972 39.18 5.02 19.99
N VAL A 973 38.14 4.48 19.36
CA VAL A 973 37.12 5.26 18.63
C VAL A 973 36.54 6.36 19.50
N GLY A 974 36.54 7.60 19.00
CA GLY A 974 35.98 8.77 19.67
C GLY A 974 36.77 9.25 20.90
N GLN A 975 37.92 8.65 21.22
CA GLN A 975 38.75 9.05 22.36
C GLN A 975 39.51 10.35 22.05
N GLU A 976 39.48 11.31 22.98
CA GLU A 976 40.48 12.39 23.03
C GLU A 976 41.58 12.01 24.04
N ARG A 977 42.84 12.00 23.62
CA ARG A 977 43.98 11.52 24.43
C ARG A 977 45.16 12.51 24.37
N GLU A 978 45.64 12.95 25.53
CA GLU A 978 46.85 13.77 25.62
C GLU A 978 48.06 12.94 26.10
N ILE A 979 49.23 13.19 25.49
CA ILE A 979 50.49 12.48 25.79
C ILE A 979 51.64 13.48 25.83
N GLY A 980 52.25 13.62 27.02
CA GLY A 980 53.51 14.33 27.20
C GLY A 980 54.71 13.40 27.05
N VAL A 981 55.60 13.67 26.09
CA VAL A 981 56.80 12.88 25.82
C VAL A 981 58.06 13.60 26.29
N PRO A 982 58.70 13.18 27.40
CA PRO A 982 59.99 13.72 27.84
C PRO A 982 61.15 13.12 27.01
N LEU A 983 62.11 13.96 26.62
CA LEU A 983 63.28 13.54 25.84
C LEU A 983 64.58 13.67 26.66
N ALA A 984 65.38 12.60 26.71
CA ALA A 984 66.64 12.57 27.44
C ALA A 984 67.81 13.09 26.58
N ARG A 985 68.66 13.97 27.14
CA ARG A 985 69.81 14.56 26.43
C ARG A 985 70.92 13.52 26.22
N VAL A 986 71.53 13.51 25.03
CA VAL A 986 72.70 12.66 24.76
C VAL A 986 73.95 13.30 25.36
N VAL A 987 74.41 12.78 26.50
CA VAL A 987 75.72 13.15 27.06
C VAL A 987 76.80 12.34 26.35
N VAL A 988 77.47 12.94 25.37
CA VAL A 988 78.66 12.36 24.76
C VAL A 988 79.82 12.49 25.73
N ALA A 989 80.13 11.40 26.44
CA ALA A 989 81.28 11.35 27.33
C ALA A 989 82.58 11.57 26.52
N LYS A 990 83.27 12.70 26.73
CA LYS A 990 84.62 12.91 26.22
C LYS A 990 85.54 11.84 26.82
N LYS A 991 85.99 10.90 26.00
CA LYS A 991 86.99 9.89 26.38
C LYS A 991 88.26 10.63 26.85
N PRO A 992 88.76 10.41 28.08
CA PRO A 992 89.90 11.17 28.58
C PRO A 992 91.16 10.89 27.76
N TRP A 993 91.97 11.94 27.57
CA TRP A 993 93.03 12.02 26.56
C TRP A 993 94.14 10.96 26.66
N TYR A 994 94.36 10.39 27.86
CA TYR A 994 95.38 9.36 28.10
C TYR A 994 94.99 7.95 27.60
N MET A 995 93.73 7.71 27.23
CA MET A 995 93.25 6.43 26.66
C MET A 995 93.47 6.32 25.14
N ASN A 996 94.31 7.18 24.55
CA ASN A 996 94.65 7.12 23.14
C ASN A 996 95.85 6.17 22.91
N LYS A 997 95.62 5.12 22.11
CA LYS A 997 96.55 4.01 21.81
C LYS A 997 97.93 4.40 21.25
N TYR A 998 98.12 5.65 20.87
CA TYR A 998 99.41 6.21 20.43
C TYR A 998 100.36 6.61 21.57
N VAL A 999 99.87 6.73 22.82
CA VAL A 999 100.72 7.10 23.98
C VAL A 999 101.61 5.94 24.44
N TRP A 1000 101.15 4.70 24.32
CA TRP A 1000 101.92 3.49 24.72
C TRP A 1000 102.77 2.90 23.59
N ALA A 1001 102.63 3.38 22.35
CA ALA A 1001 103.42 2.93 21.21
C ALA A 1001 104.91 3.30 21.30
N GLY A 1002 105.30 4.22 22.19
CA GLY A 1002 106.69 4.58 22.45
C GLY A 1002 107.40 3.74 23.53
N ALA A 1003 106.69 2.88 24.27
CA ALA A 1003 107.21 2.21 25.47
C ALA A 1003 107.40 0.69 25.34
N ALA A 1004 106.93 0.08 24.24
CA ALA A 1004 106.98 -1.38 24.01
C ALA A 1004 107.83 -1.78 22.78
N ALA A 1005 108.92 -1.05 22.54
CA ALA A 1005 109.95 -1.39 21.55
C ALA A 1005 111.18 -2.08 22.20
N VAL A 1006 110.95 -2.92 23.22
CA VAL A 1006 111.96 -3.73 23.90
C VAL A 1006 111.36 -5.10 24.25
N VAL A 1007 112.02 -6.19 23.80
CA VAL A 1007 111.66 -7.62 23.99
C VAL A 1007 110.34 -8.02 23.29
N VAL A 1008 110.36 -8.48 22.03
CA VAL A 1008 110.77 -9.85 21.58
C VAL A 1008 109.97 -10.93 22.34
N GLY A 1009 108.89 -11.48 21.79
CA GLY A 1009 108.96 -12.73 21.00
C GLY A 1009 108.86 -13.97 21.93
N GLY A 1010 108.02 -14.98 21.70
CA GLY A 1010 107.06 -15.28 20.62
C GLY A 1010 106.34 -16.60 21.00
N VAL A 1011 106.07 -17.48 20.01
CA VAL A 1011 105.67 -18.91 20.20
C VAL A 1011 104.21 -19.12 20.69
N ILE A 1012 103.20 -19.39 19.83
CA ILE A 1012 102.78 -20.67 19.15
C ILE A 1012 101.95 -21.63 20.08
N ILE A 1013 100.90 -22.23 19.49
CA ILE A 1013 100.08 -23.42 19.89
C ILE A 1013 98.82 -23.20 20.77
N GLY A 1014 97.64 -23.47 20.18
CA GLY A 1014 96.79 -24.56 20.71
C GLY A 1014 95.30 -24.34 20.99
N ALA A 1015 94.49 -25.32 20.54
CA ALA A 1015 93.25 -25.81 21.16
C ALA A 1015 91.95 -24.95 21.18
N THR A 1016 91.12 -25.17 20.15
CA THR A 1016 89.71 -25.69 20.23
C THR A 1016 88.69 -25.22 21.29
N ALA A 1017 87.44 -25.12 20.79
CA ALA A 1017 86.15 -25.40 21.45
C ALA A 1017 85.32 -24.23 22.00
N GLY A 1018 84.27 -23.86 21.24
CA GLY A 1018 82.88 -24.20 21.61
C GLY A 1018 82.12 -23.30 22.60
N GLY A 1019 80.83 -23.13 22.33
CA GLY A 1019 79.84 -22.60 23.28
C GLY A 1019 79.48 -21.13 23.06
N GLY A 1020 78.27 -20.88 22.57
CA GLY A 1020 77.61 -19.59 22.73
C GLY A 1020 76.45 -19.71 23.72
N THR A 1021 75.93 -18.58 24.21
CA THR A 1021 74.53 -18.41 24.63
C THR A 1021 74.18 -16.92 24.65
N GLU A 1022 72.93 -16.61 24.31
CA GLU A 1022 72.27 -15.34 24.61
C GLU A 1022 71.78 -15.31 26.06
N ALA A 1023 71.55 -14.12 26.63
CA ALA A 1023 70.49 -13.82 27.61
C ALA A 1023 70.40 -12.26 27.80
N PRO A 1024 69.42 -11.69 28.55
CA PRO A 1024 68.19 -11.16 27.96
C PRO A 1024 67.86 -9.72 28.45
N ILE A 1025 66.63 -9.23 28.22
CA ILE A 1025 66.08 -8.06 28.92
C ILE A 1025 64.68 -8.37 29.44
N ASP A 1026 64.42 -7.99 30.70
CA ASP A 1026 63.25 -8.37 31.49
C ASP A 1026 61.95 -7.65 31.16
N GLY A 1027 60.82 -8.32 31.45
CA GLY A 1027 59.50 -7.72 31.55
C GLY A 1027 58.99 -7.69 33.00
N THR A 1028 58.28 -6.64 33.39
CA THR A 1028 57.77 -6.45 34.76
C THR A 1028 56.27 -6.67 34.86
N LEU A 1029 55.85 -7.87 35.29
CA LEU A 1029 54.59 -8.09 36.03
C LEU A 1029 54.73 -9.25 37.02
N GLY A 1030 54.49 -8.95 38.30
CA GLY A 1030 54.09 -9.90 39.35
C GLY A 1030 53.01 -9.22 40.20
N GLY A 1031 52.19 -9.90 40.99
CA GLY A 1031 52.08 -11.33 41.27
C GLY A 1031 51.35 -11.51 42.61
N GLY A 1032 50.38 -12.43 42.70
CA GLY A 1032 49.59 -12.61 43.93
C GLY A 1032 48.59 -13.77 43.89
N SER A 1033 48.97 -14.92 44.48
CA SER A 1033 48.08 -16.03 44.88
C SER A 1033 47.24 -15.63 46.11
N SER A 1034 46.19 -16.32 46.59
CA SER A 1034 45.83 -17.76 46.71
C SER A 1034 44.31 -17.83 47.06
N GLY A 1035 43.53 -18.92 47.03
CA GLY A 1035 43.74 -20.37 47.14
C GLY A 1035 42.36 -21.07 47.27
N VAL A 1036 42.33 -22.40 47.35
CA VAL A 1036 41.14 -23.32 47.27
C VAL A 1036 40.77 -23.81 48.70
N PRO A 1037 39.49 -24.03 49.09
CA PRO A 1037 38.53 -25.01 48.54
C PRO A 1037 37.46 -24.48 47.59
#